data_AF-A0A4D8RT62-F1
#
_entry.id   AF-A0A4D8RT62-F1
#
_cell.length_a   1.000
_cell.length_b   1.000
_cell.length_c   1.000
_cell.angle_alpha   90.00
_cell.angle_beta   90.00
_cell.angle_gamma   90.00
#
_symmetry.space_group_name_H-M   'P 1'
#
loop_
_entity.id
_entity.type
_entity.pdbx_description
1 polymer ?
#
loop_
_entity_poly.entity_id
_entity_poly.type
_entity_poly.pdbx_seq_one_letter_code
_entity_poly.pdbx_strand_id
1 'polypeptide(L)'
;MYKAKRIKFSRALSRTAAIAIAIIIIIAAIAGIYLLTSTHKSVTVQAISLAPTSFASEQGNTITFTIYGVTPGSNVVLYLGDGHEINETATSNTLEVSYTYNQPGTYLVYAVEYLNGKPVQNTSTSLLQIQVLGVLNSTATQFLSIPVISFDTAKNPSAPIVQAGTPVFFYGGYLQPPSGQNITISKYIWNFGNGQTLTVNANSSTLDPEINPVNTTYTTPGLYTVTLTLVTQNTSSGTTYEYTTYQSIAVTGSGVSFALKLFNGTVPNPGVITVAENVPGGPYSFDPQIDYESVGFEVVSNIFMTLVLYNGSSTTSFIPFAATEIPTVQNGGIQDNYTVYTFHIRSGLHFSNGDNLTAYDVWYSTIRALLFVGGSPGTPDWILAQYLVPGATIGVPIVTSSNMNQTFQEIMNAVTYNNQTNTVTFHLVKPTPPQLFFTAVADPLGSGIVDAKWLEQVGAGITFTPQGFLQYEQYANEGNYNTQVQNNPVASGPYMIKTYVPGQYIVLVPNPYFHGVPGVPAPNDTVIINWVKDPQTAYELFTSGKADIVTELPTNYFPSLKQLEAQGQANIYQFPTLSEFFFVFNINISNSSLKTLGSQYHIPSDYFANLYVREAFAYAFNYTNYIDNIVGNEKYGFDFASPYAGVIIPGLPYYVPPSELSNVPTFNLTYAKELLIKSGMYNVSINIPIIVSSGDTVDYAAAQMWAQALNQIDPNIQAQPLYLPFSEIIGLEVPGQNPMPIYYLGWIADYPYPSDFVNAMYLENGTYPAPDGWTVQYLQSLGHTNQARLYQELNTYIEEADNTANATQAAYYYKQAEQIAIDLYMYVYTQQPNAFWVVKPYMTGYQGHISYEENPMIGGAGDSLYFWWVKG
;
A
#
# COMPACT_ATOMS: atom_id res chain seq x y z
N MET A 1 18.53 101.31 -25.39
CA MET A 1 17.76 102.52 -25.75
C MET A 1 16.67 102.14 -26.75
N TYR A 2 15.39 102.47 -26.44
CA TYR A 2 14.27 102.75 -27.36
C TYR A 2 13.91 101.69 -28.46
N LYS A 3 12.67 101.33 -28.80
CA LYS A 3 11.31 101.83 -28.51
C LYS A 3 10.32 100.79 -29.07
N ALA A 4 9.17 100.63 -28.43
CA ALA A 4 8.03 99.89 -28.96
C ALA A 4 7.40 100.58 -30.19
N LYS A 5 6.77 99.79 -31.07
CA LYS A 5 5.72 100.27 -31.98
C LYS A 5 4.53 99.32 -31.94
N ARG A 6 3.41 99.81 -31.40
CA ARG A 6 2.08 99.19 -31.49
C ARG A 6 1.57 99.28 -32.93
N ILE A 7 0.93 98.22 -33.42
CA ILE A 7 -0.03 98.27 -34.52
C ILE A 7 -1.36 97.72 -33.99
N LYS A 8 -2.41 98.56 -34.08
CA LYS A 8 -3.82 98.15 -33.95
C LYS A 8 -4.30 97.73 -35.34
N PHE A 9 -5.01 96.62 -35.43
CA PHE A 9 -6.02 96.41 -36.47
C PHE A 9 -7.32 95.91 -35.82
N SER A 10 -8.40 96.62 -36.15
CA SER A 10 -9.79 96.31 -35.81
C SER A 10 -10.28 95.12 -36.62
N ARG A 11 -11.08 94.25 -36.02
CA ARG A 11 -11.97 93.32 -36.73
C ARG A 11 -13.39 93.54 -36.24
N ALA A 12 -14.22 94.13 -37.11
CA ALA A 12 -15.65 93.98 -37.01
C ALA A 12 -16.00 92.60 -37.59
N LEU A 13 -16.22 91.61 -36.73
CA LEU A 13 -16.85 90.35 -37.12
C LEU A 13 -18.36 90.63 -37.31
N SER A 14 -18.90 90.35 -38.50
CA SER A 14 -20.34 90.45 -38.74
C SER A 14 -21.09 89.43 -37.88
N ARG A 15 -22.30 89.79 -37.43
CA ARG A 15 -23.18 88.91 -36.62
C ARG A 15 -23.39 87.52 -37.25
N THR A 16 -23.30 87.41 -38.57
CA THR A 16 -23.41 86.14 -39.31
C THR A 16 -22.23 85.20 -39.07
N ALA A 17 -21.01 85.72 -38.94
CA ALA A 17 -19.82 84.91 -38.64
C ALA A 17 -19.80 84.42 -37.17
N ALA A 18 -20.32 85.23 -36.24
CA ALA A 18 -20.46 84.84 -34.84
C ALA A 18 -21.50 83.71 -34.66
N ILE A 19 -22.59 83.72 -35.42
CA ILE A 19 -23.61 82.66 -35.38
C ILE A 19 -23.07 81.36 -36.00
N ALA A 20 -22.32 81.43 -37.11
CA ALA A 20 -21.70 80.25 -37.71
C ALA A 20 -20.64 79.61 -36.78
N ILE A 21 -19.83 80.43 -36.11
CA ILE A 21 -18.85 79.96 -35.11
C ILE A 21 -19.57 79.37 -33.89
N ALA A 22 -20.65 79.99 -33.42
CA ALA A 22 -21.45 79.44 -32.31
C ALA A 22 -22.10 78.09 -32.68
N ILE A 23 -22.62 77.93 -33.90
CA ILE A 23 -23.18 76.66 -34.37
C ILE A 23 -22.09 75.59 -34.51
N ILE A 24 -20.91 75.93 -35.01
CA ILE A 24 -19.77 74.99 -35.10
C ILE A 24 -19.28 74.60 -33.70
N ILE A 25 -19.23 75.54 -32.74
CA ILE A 25 -18.87 75.25 -31.35
C ILE A 25 -19.95 74.40 -30.68
N ILE A 26 -21.23 74.62 -30.97
CA ILE A 26 -22.33 73.80 -30.44
C ILE A 26 -22.33 72.40 -31.06
N ILE A 27 -22.05 72.25 -32.36
CA ILE A 27 -21.93 70.92 -33.01
C ILE A 27 -20.68 70.20 -32.50
N ALA A 28 -19.56 70.90 -32.31
CA ALA A 28 -18.34 70.33 -31.72
C ALA A 28 -18.53 69.99 -30.23
N ALA A 29 -19.32 70.77 -29.49
CA ALA A 29 -19.69 70.49 -28.11
C ALA A 29 -20.70 69.33 -28.02
N ILE A 30 -21.64 69.20 -28.95
CA ILE A 30 -22.57 68.07 -29.04
C ILE A 30 -21.83 66.80 -29.48
N ALA A 31 -20.90 66.88 -30.43
CA ALA A 31 -20.03 65.77 -30.83
C ALA A 31 -19.05 65.39 -29.70
N GLY A 32 -18.52 66.39 -28.99
CA GLY A 32 -17.68 66.20 -27.80
C GLY A 32 -18.47 65.59 -26.64
N ILE A 33 -19.70 66.03 -26.40
CA ILE A 33 -20.61 65.44 -25.42
C ILE A 33 -21.01 64.03 -25.87
N TYR A 34 -21.27 63.76 -27.15
CA TYR A 34 -21.57 62.41 -27.66
C TYR A 34 -20.36 61.47 -27.58
N LEU A 35 -19.13 61.98 -27.74
CA LEU A 35 -17.88 61.23 -27.49
C LEU A 35 -17.59 61.06 -25.99
N LEU A 36 -18.05 61.97 -25.13
CA LEU A 36 -17.92 61.90 -23.67
C LEU A 36 -19.06 61.12 -22.98
N THR A 37 -20.23 61.00 -23.61
CA THR A 37 -21.40 60.23 -23.15
C THR A 37 -21.57 58.91 -23.89
N SER A 38 -20.78 58.68 -24.96
CA SER A 38 -20.39 57.34 -25.38
C SER A 38 -19.55 56.74 -24.25
N THR A 39 -20.26 56.25 -23.25
CA THR A 39 -19.76 55.19 -22.42
C THR A 39 -19.57 54.01 -23.37
N HIS A 40 -18.38 53.92 -23.97
CA HIS A 40 -17.76 52.62 -24.06
C HIS A 40 -17.75 52.13 -22.62
N LYS A 41 -18.78 51.36 -22.23
CA LYS A 41 -18.64 50.43 -21.14
C LYS A 41 -17.43 49.62 -21.56
N SER A 42 -16.27 49.99 -21.03
CA SER A 42 -15.17 49.05 -20.88
C SER A 42 -15.80 47.91 -20.09
N VAL A 43 -16.27 46.91 -20.82
CA VAL A 43 -16.67 45.64 -20.24
C VAL A 43 -15.37 45.14 -19.63
N THR A 44 -15.22 45.35 -18.32
CA THR A 44 -14.25 44.60 -17.53
C THR A 44 -14.71 43.17 -17.69
N VAL A 45 -14.11 42.46 -18.65
CA VAL A 45 -14.43 41.07 -18.90
C VAL A 45 -13.97 40.31 -17.66
N GLN A 46 -14.93 39.69 -16.98
CA GLN A 46 -14.68 38.93 -15.77
C GLN A 46 -13.85 37.70 -16.15
N ALA A 47 -12.80 37.38 -15.39
CA ALA A 47 -12.04 36.17 -15.62
C ALA A 47 -12.96 34.95 -15.47
N ILE A 48 -12.94 34.04 -16.44
CA ILE A 48 -13.67 32.78 -16.34
C ILE A 48 -12.89 31.78 -15.49
N SER A 49 -13.59 30.83 -14.86
CA SER A 49 -12.94 29.73 -14.13
C SER A 49 -13.60 28.39 -14.46
N LEU A 50 -12.82 27.32 -14.36
CA LEU A 50 -13.23 25.96 -14.68
C LEU A 50 -13.11 25.06 -13.45
N ALA A 51 -14.14 24.28 -13.18
CA ALA A 51 -14.15 23.25 -12.14
C ALA A 51 -14.82 21.97 -12.65
N PRO A 52 -14.27 20.79 -12.35
CA PRO A 52 -14.93 19.53 -12.63
C PRO A 52 -15.75 19.06 -11.42
N THR A 53 -16.70 18.16 -11.65
CA THR A 53 -17.39 17.42 -10.60
C THR A 53 -16.48 16.45 -9.85
N SER A 54 -15.42 15.95 -10.51
CA SER A 54 -14.36 15.15 -9.91
C SER A 54 -13.05 15.31 -10.70
N PHE A 55 -11.91 15.22 -10.01
CA PHE A 55 -10.59 15.17 -10.65
C PHE A 55 -10.18 13.75 -11.08
N ALA A 56 -10.91 12.72 -10.63
CA ALA A 56 -10.70 11.33 -11.01
C ALA A 56 -12.03 10.66 -11.40
N SER A 57 -12.00 9.77 -12.40
CA SER A 57 -13.15 8.96 -12.80
C SER A 57 -12.71 7.64 -13.42
N GLU A 58 -13.61 6.70 -13.61
CA GLU A 58 -13.35 5.51 -14.42
C GLU A 58 -13.66 5.80 -15.89
N GLN A 59 -12.99 5.11 -16.81
CA GLN A 59 -13.36 5.18 -18.23
C GLN A 59 -14.83 4.79 -18.43
N GLY A 60 -15.54 5.51 -19.29
CA GLY A 60 -16.97 5.33 -19.54
C GLY A 60 -17.89 6.09 -18.58
N ASN A 61 -17.37 6.68 -17.50
CA ASN A 61 -18.16 7.52 -16.60
C ASN A 61 -18.13 8.99 -17.02
N THR A 62 -19.24 9.69 -16.78
CA THR A 62 -19.42 11.10 -17.16
C THR A 62 -18.86 12.04 -16.10
N ILE A 63 -18.09 13.03 -16.54
CA ILE A 63 -17.65 14.18 -15.73
C ILE A 63 -18.39 15.42 -16.24
N THR A 64 -19.03 16.15 -15.33
CA THR A 64 -19.55 17.49 -15.61
C THR A 64 -18.51 18.54 -15.27
N PHE A 65 -18.27 19.45 -16.21
CA PHE A 65 -17.42 20.63 -16.08
C PHE A 65 -18.29 21.87 -15.98
N THR A 66 -18.06 22.67 -14.94
CA THR A 66 -18.74 23.95 -14.74
C THR A 66 -17.77 25.09 -15.05
N ILE A 67 -18.15 25.94 -16.00
CA ILE A 67 -17.45 27.18 -16.35
C ILE A 67 -18.21 28.35 -15.74
N TYR A 68 -17.55 29.08 -14.84
CA TYR A 68 -18.11 30.24 -14.15
C TYR A 68 -17.62 31.55 -14.77
N GLY A 69 -18.44 32.60 -14.65
CA GLY A 69 -18.08 33.96 -15.04
C GLY A 69 -18.18 34.23 -16.55
N VAL A 70 -18.79 33.31 -17.30
CA VAL A 70 -19.00 33.45 -18.75
C VAL A 70 -20.08 34.49 -19.04
N THR A 71 -19.98 35.15 -20.18
CA THR A 71 -20.96 36.15 -20.61
C THR A 71 -22.16 35.45 -21.25
N PRO A 72 -23.40 35.70 -20.81
CA PRO A 72 -24.57 35.16 -21.50
C PRO A 72 -24.60 35.54 -22.99
N GLY A 73 -24.82 34.58 -23.86
CA GLY A 73 -24.77 34.69 -25.32
C GLY A 73 -23.36 34.56 -25.92
N SER A 74 -22.30 34.44 -25.10
CA SER A 74 -20.97 34.08 -25.59
C SER A 74 -20.90 32.60 -25.99
N ASN A 75 -19.96 32.29 -26.86
CA ASN A 75 -19.64 30.94 -27.27
C ASN A 75 -18.44 30.45 -26.45
N VAL A 76 -18.51 29.29 -25.85
CA VAL A 76 -17.44 28.72 -25.01
C VAL A 76 -16.99 27.41 -25.63
N VAL A 77 -15.69 27.29 -25.87
CA VAL A 77 -15.07 26.04 -26.35
C VAL A 77 -14.31 25.41 -25.20
N LEU A 78 -14.66 24.18 -24.85
CA LEU A 78 -13.99 23.35 -23.86
C LEU A 78 -13.10 22.33 -24.57
N TYR A 79 -11.80 22.39 -24.32
CA TYR A 79 -10.81 21.45 -24.84
C TYR A 79 -10.57 20.36 -23.80
N LEU A 80 -10.76 19.10 -24.19
CA LEU A 80 -10.80 17.96 -23.25
C LEU A 80 -9.49 17.15 -23.19
N GLY A 81 -8.53 17.46 -24.06
CA GLY A 81 -7.18 16.87 -24.01
C GLY A 81 -7.04 15.47 -24.61
N ASP A 82 -8.13 14.85 -25.04
CA ASP A 82 -8.14 13.60 -25.79
C ASP A 82 -8.30 13.81 -27.31
N GLY A 83 -8.23 15.07 -27.76
CA GLY A 83 -8.45 15.50 -29.14
C GLY A 83 -9.87 16.03 -29.40
N HIS A 84 -10.80 15.90 -28.45
CA HIS A 84 -12.15 16.47 -28.58
C HIS A 84 -12.25 17.89 -28.02
N GLU A 85 -13.14 18.67 -28.64
CA GLU A 85 -13.58 19.97 -28.17
C GLU A 85 -15.11 20.02 -28.16
N ILE A 86 -15.68 20.67 -27.15
CA ILE A 86 -17.12 20.92 -27.06
C ILE A 86 -17.35 22.42 -27.19
N ASN A 87 -18.23 22.80 -28.11
CA ASN A 87 -18.59 24.18 -28.36
C ASN A 87 -20.06 24.42 -27.95
N GLU A 88 -20.27 25.27 -26.94
CA GLU A 88 -21.59 25.56 -26.40
C GLU A 88 -21.84 27.07 -26.24
N THR A 89 -23.11 27.47 -26.26
CA THR A 89 -23.49 28.88 -26.04
C THR A 89 -23.94 29.08 -24.60
N ALA A 90 -23.29 29.98 -23.88
CA ALA A 90 -23.63 30.28 -22.49
C ALA A 90 -25.01 30.94 -22.42
N THR A 91 -25.98 30.31 -21.76
CA THR A 91 -27.33 30.88 -21.56
C THR A 91 -27.41 31.73 -20.28
N SER A 92 -26.46 31.54 -19.36
CA SER A 92 -26.36 32.24 -18.09
C SER A 92 -24.89 32.63 -17.81
N ASN A 93 -24.60 33.14 -16.60
CA ASN A 93 -23.22 33.43 -16.17
C ASN A 93 -22.41 32.17 -15.81
N THR A 94 -23.05 31.01 -15.87
CA THR A 94 -22.49 29.69 -15.62
C THR A 94 -22.88 28.77 -16.77
N LEU A 95 -21.95 27.93 -17.21
CA LEU A 95 -22.17 26.93 -18.25
C LEU A 95 -21.72 25.57 -17.73
N GLU A 96 -22.59 24.56 -17.83
CA GLU A 96 -22.28 23.19 -17.48
C GLU A 96 -22.16 22.35 -18.75
N VAL A 97 -21.09 21.56 -18.85
CA VAL A 97 -20.79 20.70 -19.99
C VAL A 97 -20.43 19.32 -19.46
N SER A 98 -21.15 18.29 -19.88
CA SER A 98 -20.87 16.89 -19.51
C SER A 98 -20.07 16.18 -20.60
N TYR A 99 -19.09 15.38 -20.20
CA TYR A 99 -18.28 14.57 -21.12
C TYR A 99 -17.88 13.22 -20.53
N THR A 100 -17.73 12.21 -21.39
CA THR A 100 -17.36 10.84 -21.02
C THR A 100 -16.06 10.44 -21.72
N TYR A 101 -15.01 10.20 -20.95
CA TYR A 101 -13.74 9.67 -21.47
C TYR A 101 -13.84 8.15 -21.63
N ASN A 102 -13.66 7.64 -22.84
CA ASN A 102 -13.77 6.19 -23.13
C ASN A 102 -12.44 5.44 -23.07
N GLN A 103 -11.36 6.14 -22.76
CA GLN A 103 -10.02 5.58 -22.65
C GLN A 103 -9.43 6.01 -21.30
N PRO A 104 -8.56 5.20 -20.69
CA PRO A 104 -7.88 5.59 -19.48
C PRO A 104 -6.75 6.55 -19.82
N GLY A 105 -6.33 7.34 -18.84
CA GLY A 105 -5.25 8.27 -19.04
C GLY A 105 -5.28 9.48 -18.11
N THR A 106 -4.45 10.45 -18.43
CA THR A 106 -4.48 11.76 -17.80
C THR A 106 -4.72 12.84 -18.83
N TYR A 107 -5.78 13.62 -18.62
CA TYR A 107 -6.27 14.63 -19.54
C TYR A 107 -6.06 16.03 -19.00
N LEU A 108 -5.61 16.95 -19.86
CA LEU A 108 -5.51 18.37 -19.54
C LEU A 108 -6.68 19.12 -20.16
N VAL A 109 -7.44 19.85 -19.33
CA VAL A 109 -8.70 20.49 -19.74
C VAL A 109 -8.63 21.99 -19.54
N TYR A 110 -9.06 22.77 -20.55
CA TYR A 110 -9.24 24.22 -20.45
C TYR A 110 -10.40 24.72 -21.30
N ALA A 111 -10.92 25.90 -20.94
CA ALA A 111 -11.99 26.58 -21.68
C ALA A 111 -11.50 27.88 -22.32
N VAL A 112 -12.12 28.27 -23.44
CA VAL A 112 -11.93 29.56 -24.11
C VAL A 112 -13.30 30.17 -24.39
N GLU A 113 -13.52 31.39 -23.92
CA GLU A 113 -14.72 32.19 -24.21
C GLU A 113 -14.49 33.04 -25.45
N TYR A 114 -15.44 33.00 -26.39
CA TYR A 114 -15.48 33.78 -27.61
C TYR A 114 -16.69 34.73 -27.60
N LEU A 115 -16.42 36.02 -27.85
CA LEU A 115 -17.43 37.03 -28.13
C LEU A 115 -17.25 37.53 -29.55
N ASN A 116 -18.33 37.46 -30.35
CA ASN A 116 -18.32 37.84 -31.77
C ASN A 116 -17.20 37.14 -32.57
N GLY A 117 -16.94 35.86 -32.27
CA GLY A 117 -15.93 35.04 -32.93
C GLY A 117 -14.48 35.37 -32.53
N LYS A 118 -14.24 36.19 -31.51
CA LYS A 118 -12.89 36.51 -31.00
C LYS A 118 -12.73 35.98 -29.57
N PRO A 119 -11.60 35.32 -29.24
CA PRO A 119 -11.34 34.87 -27.89
C PRO A 119 -11.19 36.09 -26.96
N VAL A 120 -11.85 36.07 -25.81
CA VAL A 120 -11.82 37.17 -24.82
C VAL A 120 -11.26 36.74 -23.46
N GLN A 121 -11.49 35.50 -23.04
CA GLN A 121 -11.01 34.91 -21.79
C GLN A 121 -10.69 33.44 -22.02
N ASN A 122 -9.81 32.86 -21.20
CA ASN A 122 -9.53 31.44 -21.21
C ASN A 122 -8.98 30.97 -19.86
N THR A 123 -8.93 29.66 -19.68
CA THR A 123 -8.31 29.01 -18.51
C THR A 123 -7.03 28.26 -18.88
N SER A 124 -6.36 28.59 -19.99
CA SER A 124 -5.19 27.82 -20.46
C SER A 124 -3.99 27.93 -19.51
N THR A 125 -3.87 29.03 -18.76
CA THR A 125 -2.88 29.19 -17.69
C THR A 125 -3.36 28.65 -16.33
N SER A 126 -4.41 27.84 -16.34
CA SER A 126 -4.99 27.17 -15.17
C SER A 126 -5.64 25.86 -15.59
N LEU A 127 -4.87 25.01 -16.28
CA LEU A 127 -5.31 23.71 -16.78
C LEU A 127 -5.76 22.80 -15.64
N LEU A 128 -6.93 22.19 -15.80
CA LEU A 128 -7.32 21.08 -14.94
C LEU A 128 -6.64 19.80 -15.43
N GLN A 129 -6.21 18.97 -14.50
CA GLN A 129 -5.76 17.61 -14.78
C GLN A 129 -6.84 16.64 -14.32
N ILE A 130 -7.34 15.82 -15.24
CA ILE A 130 -8.37 14.80 -14.99
C ILE A 130 -7.73 13.42 -15.16
N GLN A 131 -7.80 12.59 -14.13
CA GLN A 131 -7.35 11.21 -14.18
C GLN A 131 -8.52 10.29 -14.52
N VAL A 132 -8.34 9.45 -15.53
CA VAL A 132 -9.34 8.45 -15.94
C VAL A 132 -8.72 7.07 -15.79
N LEU A 133 -9.32 6.24 -14.96
CA LEU A 133 -8.79 4.94 -14.58
C LEU A 133 -9.30 3.83 -15.52
N GLY A 134 -8.43 2.86 -15.80
CA GLY A 134 -8.67 1.80 -16.78
C GLY A 134 -9.42 0.62 -16.20
N VAL A 135 -10.63 0.37 -16.67
CA VAL A 135 -11.42 -0.76 -16.17
C VAL A 135 -11.01 -2.05 -16.89
N LEU A 136 -10.59 -3.06 -16.11
CA LEU A 136 -10.40 -4.44 -16.54
C LEU A 136 -11.18 -5.36 -15.58
N ASN A 137 -11.88 -6.35 -16.12
CA ASN A 137 -12.42 -7.43 -15.29
C ASN A 137 -11.41 -8.58 -15.19
N SER A 138 -11.66 -9.53 -14.30
CA SER A 138 -10.79 -10.71 -14.10
C SER A 138 -10.55 -11.53 -15.37
N THR A 139 -11.49 -11.53 -16.32
CA THR A 139 -11.32 -12.21 -17.62
C THR A 139 -10.44 -11.41 -18.58
N ALA A 140 -10.31 -10.10 -18.40
CA ALA A 140 -9.48 -9.24 -19.22
C ALA A 140 -8.03 -9.18 -18.70
N THR A 141 -7.81 -9.21 -17.37
CA THR A 141 -6.48 -9.15 -16.75
C THR A 141 -5.58 -10.34 -17.11
N GLN A 142 -6.15 -11.49 -17.47
CA GLN A 142 -5.37 -12.61 -18.03
C GLN A 142 -4.70 -12.28 -19.38
N PHE A 143 -5.25 -11.34 -20.14
CA PHE A 143 -4.75 -11.01 -21.48
C PHE A 143 -4.16 -9.61 -21.58
N LEU A 144 -4.57 -8.67 -20.73
CA LEU A 144 -4.27 -7.25 -20.86
C LEU A 144 -3.49 -6.74 -19.66
N SER A 145 -2.64 -5.75 -19.93
CA SER A 145 -1.95 -4.93 -18.93
C SER A 145 -2.32 -3.47 -19.15
N ILE A 146 -2.43 -2.69 -18.07
CA ILE A 146 -2.71 -1.26 -18.16
C ILE A 146 -1.41 -0.49 -18.43
N PRO A 147 -1.26 0.20 -19.58
CA PRO A 147 -0.10 1.02 -19.89
C PRO A 147 -0.05 2.24 -18.99
N VAL A 148 1.18 2.67 -18.68
CA VAL A 148 1.48 3.88 -17.93
C VAL A 148 2.34 4.80 -18.78
N ILE A 149 2.02 6.10 -18.77
CA ILE A 149 2.83 7.15 -19.39
C ILE A 149 3.26 8.14 -18.32
N SER A 150 4.57 8.34 -18.18
CA SER A 150 5.18 9.35 -17.33
C SER A 150 6.21 10.16 -18.12
N PHE A 151 6.69 11.24 -17.53
CA PHE A 151 7.66 12.15 -18.16
C PHE A 151 9.01 12.07 -17.47
N ASP A 152 10.09 12.19 -18.24
CA ASP A 152 11.42 12.42 -17.70
C ASP A 152 11.53 13.88 -17.23
N THR A 153 11.17 14.14 -15.97
CA THR A 153 11.16 15.48 -15.37
C THR A 153 12.56 16.04 -15.14
N ALA A 154 13.60 15.21 -15.16
CA ALA A 154 14.98 15.70 -15.13
C ALA A 154 15.33 16.43 -16.44
N LYS A 155 14.79 15.97 -17.59
CA LYS A 155 14.94 16.63 -18.90
C LYS A 155 13.81 17.62 -19.21
N ASN A 156 12.60 17.37 -18.73
CA ASN A 156 11.41 18.17 -18.95
C ASN A 156 10.75 18.57 -17.61
N PRO A 157 11.36 19.48 -16.81
CA PRO A 157 10.91 19.80 -15.45
C PRO A 157 9.54 20.47 -15.37
N SER A 158 9.01 20.97 -16.50
CA SER A 158 7.69 21.60 -16.57
C SER A 158 6.59 20.67 -17.10
N ALA A 159 6.94 19.42 -17.49
CA ALA A 159 5.97 18.46 -18.00
C ALA A 159 4.78 18.28 -17.01
N PRO A 160 3.54 18.13 -17.51
CA PRO A 160 3.13 17.95 -18.91
C PRO A 160 3.03 19.26 -19.72
N ILE A 161 3.56 20.38 -19.22
CA ILE A 161 3.66 21.65 -19.95
C ILE A 161 5.07 21.79 -20.55
N VAL A 162 5.19 21.90 -21.87
CA VAL A 162 6.49 21.91 -22.56
C VAL A 162 6.59 23.03 -23.57
N GLN A 163 7.81 23.45 -23.92
CA GLN A 163 8.02 24.51 -24.89
C GLN A 163 8.10 23.95 -26.32
N ALA A 164 7.44 24.62 -27.27
CA ALA A 164 7.55 24.30 -28.69
C ALA A 164 9.02 24.35 -29.16
N GLY A 165 9.41 23.34 -29.94
CA GLY A 165 10.76 23.17 -30.47
C GLY A 165 11.76 22.51 -29.52
N THR A 166 11.35 22.17 -28.28
CA THR A 166 12.19 21.38 -27.36
C THR A 166 11.83 19.89 -27.39
N PRO A 167 12.81 18.99 -27.30
CA PRO A 167 12.53 17.55 -27.15
C PRO A 167 11.76 17.25 -25.87
N VAL A 168 10.77 16.37 -25.98
CA VAL A 168 9.98 15.84 -24.87
C VAL A 168 10.26 14.35 -24.72
N PHE A 169 10.61 13.93 -23.51
CA PHE A 169 10.99 12.57 -23.17
C PHE A 169 9.89 11.90 -22.33
N PHE A 170 9.50 10.70 -22.74
CA PHE A 170 8.43 9.92 -22.15
C PHE A 170 8.97 8.58 -21.68
N TYR A 171 8.52 8.14 -20.51
CA TYR A 171 8.66 6.76 -20.09
C TYR A 171 7.35 6.01 -20.33
N GLY A 172 7.48 4.79 -20.84
CA GLY A 172 6.38 3.84 -20.98
C GLY A 172 6.56 2.67 -20.04
N GLY A 173 5.51 2.33 -19.31
CA GLY A 173 5.51 1.21 -18.38
C GLY A 173 4.15 0.51 -18.36
N TYR A 174 3.95 -0.33 -17.35
CA TYR A 174 2.71 -1.06 -17.10
C TYR A 174 2.50 -1.21 -15.59
N LEU A 175 1.23 -1.34 -15.16
CA LEU A 175 0.92 -1.61 -13.75
C LEU A 175 1.27 -3.06 -13.38
N GLN A 176 0.52 -4.04 -13.88
CA GLN A 176 0.86 -5.47 -13.72
C GLN A 176 1.02 -6.18 -15.07
N PRO A 177 1.84 -7.24 -15.13
CA PRO A 177 1.91 -8.12 -16.28
C PRO A 177 0.57 -8.87 -16.47
N PRO A 178 0.30 -9.40 -17.68
CA PRO A 178 -0.88 -10.22 -17.89
C PRO A 178 -0.79 -11.51 -17.06
N SER A 179 -1.89 -11.92 -16.42
CA SER A 179 -1.89 -13.10 -15.53
C SER A 179 -2.14 -14.43 -16.23
N GLY A 180 -2.48 -14.42 -17.53
CA GLY A 180 -2.81 -15.61 -18.29
C GLY A 180 -1.60 -16.47 -18.60
N GLN A 181 -1.80 -17.79 -18.59
CA GLN A 181 -0.74 -18.74 -18.94
C GLN A 181 -0.21 -18.50 -20.36
N ASN A 182 1.12 -18.48 -20.51
CA ASN A 182 1.83 -18.23 -21.77
C ASN A 182 1.57 -16.86 -22.40
N ILE A 183 0.96 -15.92 -21.68
CA ILE A 183 0.78 -14.53 -22.15
C ILE A 183 1.98 -13.69 -21.70
N THR A 184 2.47 -12.84 -22.59
CA THR A 184 3.57 -11.90 -22.31
C THR A 184 3.31 -10.54 -22.97
N ILE A 185 3.97 -9.48 -22.52
CA ILE A 185 3.99 -8.19 -23.22
C ILE A 185 5.00 -8.31 -24.37
N SER A 186 4.59 -7.99 -25.59
CA SER A 186 5.43 -8.15 -26.79
C SER A 186 6.01 -6.83 -27.30
N LYS A 187 5.24 -5.73 -27.23
CA LYS A 187 5.67 -4.41 -27.73
C LYS A 187 4.82 -3.27 -27.17
N TYR A 188 5.40 -2.08 -27.27
CA TYR A 188 4.91 -0.78 -26.88
C TYR A 188 4.74 0.08 -28.13
N ILE A 189 3.53 0.53 -28.42
CA ILE A 189 3.22 1.36 -29.58
C ILE A 189 2.85 2.76 -29.12
N TRP A 190 3.67 3.73 -29.49
CA TRP A 190 3.51 5.14 -29.20
C TRP A 190 2.88 5.87 -30.38
N ASN A 191 1.92 6.74 -30.09
CA ASN A 191 1.48 7.82 -30.97
C ASN A 191 1.62 9.14 -30.21
N PHE A 192 2.42 10.07 -30.72
CA PHE A 192 2.73 11.31 -29.99
C PHE A 192 1.73 12.44 -30.27
N GLY A 193 0.68 12.21 -31.06
CA GLY A 193 -0.34 13.20 -31.40
C GLY A 193 0.12 14.28 -32.39
N ASN A 194 1.40 14.31 -32.77
CA ASN A 194 1.98 15.23 -33.77
C ASN A 194 2.18 14.56 -35.15
N GLY A 195 1.54 13.40 -35.38
CA GLY A 195 1.69 12.60 -36.58
C GLY A 195 2.87 11.62 -36.56
N GLN A 196 3.69 11.62 -35.50
CA GLN A 196 4.76 10.63 -35.31
C GLN A 196 4.27 9.43 -34.48
N THR A 197 4.74 8.25 -34.85
CA THR A 197 4.53 7.00 -34.13
C THR A 197 5.86 6.27 -33.94
N LEU A 198 5.95 5.44 -32.91
CA LEU A 198 7.12 4.62 -32.61
C LEU A 198 6.67 3.27 -32.06
N THR A 199 7.33 2.19 -32.45
CA THR A 199 7.14 0.86 -31.86
C THR A 199 8.44 0.41 -31.20
N VAL A 200 8.35 -0.03 -29.96
CA VAL A 200 9.47 -0.55 -29.16
C VAL A 200 9.11 -1.96 -28.72
N ASN A 201 10.03 -2.92 -28.86
CA ASN A 201 9.77 -4.29 -28.37
C ASN A 201 9.88 -4.33 -26.84
N ALA A 202 9.22 -5.32 -26.25
CA ALA A 202 9.40 -5.65 -24.83
C ALA A 202 10.65 -6.52 -24.62
N ASN A 203 11.34 -6.30 -23.52
CA ASN A 203 12.42 -7.17 -23.05
C ASN A 203 11.83 -8.52 -22.61
N SER A 204 12.40 -9.63 -23.08
CA SER A 204 11.88 -10.97 -22.78
C SER A 204 11.95 -11.38 -21.30
N SER A 205 12.80 -10.73 -20.51
CA SER A 205 13.04 -11.05 -19.11
C SER A 205 12.30 -10.12 -18.16
N THR A 206 12.31 -8.81 -18.43
CA THR A 206 11.71 -7.81 -17.54
C THR A 206 10.33 -7.33 -18.02
N LEU A 207 9.97 -7.62 -19.27
CA LEU A 207 8.78 -7.14 -19.98
C LEU A 207 8.78 -5.64 -20.30
N ASP A 208 9.72 -4.86 -19.76
CA ASP A 208 9.89 -3.43 -20.01
C ASP A 208 10.23 -3.12 -21.47
N PRO A 209 9.97 -1.90 -21.96
CA PRO A 209 10.39 -1.53 -23.31
C PRO A 209 11.92 -1.52 -23.44
N GLU A 210 12.45 -2.11 -24.52
CA GLU A 210 13.90 -2.14 -24.82
C GLU A 210 14.52 -0.74 -24.96
N ILE A 211 13.69 0.27 -25.26
CA ILE A 211 14.09 1.68 -25.37
C ILE A 211 13.17 2.49 -24.46
N ASN A 212 13.73 2.98 -23.35
CA ASN A 212 13.07 3.87 -22.39
C ASN A 212 14.13 4.84 -21.81
N PRO A 213 13.94 6.17 -21.83
CA PRO A 213 12.79 6.90 -22.35
C PRO A 213 12.80 7.01 -23.89
N VAL A 214 11.61 7.18 -24.48
CA VAL A 214 11.43 7.60 -25.88
C VAL A 214 11.27 9.13 -25.97
N ASN A 215 11.40 9.72 -27.16
CA ASN A 215 11.20 11.17 -27.30
C ASN A 215 10.59 11.60 -28.64
N THR A 216 10.01 12.80 -28.64
CA THR A 216 9.56 13.53 -29.84
C THR A 216 9.74 15.04 -29.66
N THR A 217 9.47 15.85 -30.68
CA THR A 217 9.48 17.32 -30.60
C THR A 217 8.22 17.91 -31.23
N TYR A 218 7.58 18.84 -30.53
CA TYR A 218 6.40 19.56 -31.00
C TYR A 218 6.79 20.92 -31.55
N THR A 219 6.60 21.15 -32.85
CA THR A 219 7.00 22.42 -33.50
C THR A 219 5.98 23.53 -33.34
N THR A 220 4.73 23.19 -33.07
CA THR A 220 3.61 24.14 -32.98
C THR A 220 3.01 24.14 -31.57
N PRO A 221 2.72 25.31 -30.97
CA PRO A 221 2.00 25.39 -29.70
C PRO A 221 0.60 24.82 -29.83
N GLY A 222 0.08 24.20 -28.76
CA GLY A 222 -1.23 23.59 -28.75
C GLY A 222 -1.34 22.46 -27.71
N LEU A 223 -2.54 21.91 -27.59
CA LEU A 223 -2.80 20.73 -26.77
C LEU A 223 -2.72 19.47 -27.65
N TYR A 224 -1.92 18.49 -27.26
CA TYR A 224 -1.76 17.23 -27.98
C TYR A 224 -2.12 16.05 -27.08
N THR A 225 -2.46 14.94 -27.71
CA THR A 225 -2.79 13.68 -27.05
C THR A 225 -1.75 12.63 -27.43
N VAL A 226 -0.98 12.18 -26.44
CA VAL A 226 -0.06 11.06 -26.57
C VAL A 226 -0.80 9.80 -26.17
N THR A 227 -0.62 8.70 -26.92
CA THR A 227 -1.16 7.40 -26.55
C THR A 227 -0.05 6.36 -26.50
N LEU A 228 -0.17 5.44 -25.54
CA LEU A 228 0.65 4.25 -25.43
C LEU A 228 -0.24 3.03 -25.47
N THR A 229 -0.01 2.16 -26.44
CA THR A 229 -0.70 0.87 -26.57
C THR A 229 0.28 -0.24 -26.23
N LEU A 230 -0.06 -1.06 -25.23
CA LEU A 230 0.63 -2.33 -24.98
C LEU A 230 0.00 -3.42 -25.84
N VAL A 231 0.85 -4.21 -26.48
CA VAL A 231 0.44 -5.41 -27.20
C VAL A 231 0.94 -6.63 -26.44
N THR A 232 0.02 -7.38 -25.87
CA THR A 232 0.32 -8.69 -25.28
C THR A 232 0.17 -9.78 -26.32
N GLN A 233 0.85 -10.90 -26.13
CA GLN A 233 0.83 -12.04 -27.04
C GLN A 233 0.79 -13.35 -26.27
N ASN A 234 -0.05 -14.28 -26.73
CA ASN A 234 0.06 -15.68 -26.35
C ASN A 234 1.23 -16.32 -27.11
N THR A 235 2.29 -16.70 -26.40
CA THR A 235 3.52 -17.25 -26.98
C THR A 235 3.34 -18.62 -27.65
N SER A 236 2.24 -19.34 -27.34
CA SER A 236 1.92 -20.63 -27.95
C SER A 236 1.08 -20.50 -29.23
N SER A 237 0.11 -19.57 -29.26
CA SER A 237 -0.81 -19.40 -30.41
C SER A 237 -0.45 -18.24 -31.35
N GLY A 238 0.35 -17.28 -30.88
CA GLY A 238 0.66 -16.03 -31.58
C GLY A 238 -0.44 -14.97 -31.52
N THR A 239 -1.59 -15.24 -30.89
CA THR A 239 -2.71 -14.30 -30.74
C THR A 239 -2.30 -13.08 -29.92
N THR A 240 -2.69 -11.87 -30.37
CA THR A 240 -2.35 -10.61 -29.70
C THR A 240 -3.57 -9.89 -29.15
N TYR A 241 -3.37 -9.13 -28.07
CA TYR A 241 -4.38 -8.28 -27.45
C TYR A 241 -3.78 -6.89 -27.19
N GLU A 242 -4.61 -5.86 -27.23
CA GLU A 242 -4.16 -4.47 -27.14
C GLU A 242 -4.95 -3.69 -26.09
N TYR A 243 -4.26 -2.86 -25.32
CA TYR A 243 -4.87 -1.90 -24.41
C TYR A 243 -4.12 -0.57 -24.47
N THR A 244 -4.85 0.55 -24.49
CA THR A 244 -4.29 1.88 -24.76
C THR A 244 -4.56 2.82 -23.61
N THR A 245 -3.56 3.63 -23.23
CA THR A 245 -3.70 4.73 -22.28
C THR A 245 -3.37 6.07 -22.94
N TYR A 246 -3.93 7.15 -22.42
CA TYR A 246 -3.84 8.50 -22.97
C TYR A 246 -3.08 9.45 -22.02
N GLN A 247 -2.34 10.39 -22.59
CA GLN A 247 -1.67 11.46 -21.85
C GLN A 247 -1.75 12.76 -22.66
N SER A 248 -2.47 13.76 -22.14
CA SER A 248 -2.44 15.10 -22.73
C SER A 248 -1.11 15.81 -22.45
N ILE A 249 -0.62 16.57 -23.42
CA ILE A 249 0.54 17.43 -23.28
C ILE A 249 0.19 18.82 -23.81
N ALA A 250 0.53 19.86 -23.04
CA ALA A 250 0.29 21.24 -23.43
C ALA A 250 1.61 21.89 -23.87
N VAL A 251 1.68 22.28 -25.14
CA VAL A 251 2.87 22.84 -25.77
C VAL A 251 2.72 24.37 -25.84
N THR A 252 3.57 25.09 -25.13
CA THR A 252 3.62 26.55 -25.09
C THR A 252 4.48 27.13 -26.21
N GLY A 253 4.21 28.38 -26.59
CA GLY A 253 5.06 29.13 -27.52
C GLY A 253 4.50 30.52 -27.80
N SER A 254 4.95 31.15 -28.89
CA SER A 254 4.59 32.53 -29.19
C SER A 254 3.07 32.71 -29.29
N GLY A 255 2.48 33.45 -28.34
CA GLY A 255 1.04 33.76 -28.30
C GLY A 255 0.16 32.69 -27.65
N VAL A 256 0.71 31.58 -27.17
CA VAL A 256 -0.02 30.49 -26.50
C VAL A 256 0.73 30.09 -25.23
N SER A 257 0.12 30.36 -24.08
CA SER A 257 0.67 30.04 -22.76
C SER A 257 -0.22 29.03 -22.03
N PHE A 258 0.42 28.06 -21.39
CA PHE A 258 -0.22 27.06 -20.56
C PHE A 258 0.44 27.01 -19.18
N ALA A 259 -0.35 26.68 -18.17
CA ALA A 259 0.13 26.38 -16.82
C ALA A 259 -0.90 25.50 -16.13
N LEU A 260 -0.45 24.58 -15.27
CA LEU A 260 -1.35 23.78 -14.44
C LEU A 260 -2.06 24.67 -13.42
N LYS A 261 -3.31 24.33 -13.10
CA LYS A 261 -4.01 24.92 -11.96
C LYS A 261 -3.33 24.46 -10.67
N LEU A 262 -2.71 25.39 -9.95
CA LEU A 262 -2.12 25.17 -8.64
C LEU A 262 -3.06 25.69 -7.56
N PHE A 263 -3.21 24.93 -6.48
CA PHE A 263 -3.95 25.35 -5.28
C PHE A 263 -2.93 25.66 -4.17
N ASN A 264 -3.10 26.81 -3.50
CA ASN A 264 -2.12 27.38 -2.56
C ASN A 264 -0.66 27.45 -3.07
N GLY A 265 -0.49 27.52 -4.40
CA GLY A 265 0.79 27.81 -5.05
C GLY A 265 1.61 26.59 -5.50
N THR A 266 1.34 25.36 -5.04
CA THR A 266 2.13 24.17 -5.46
C THR A 266 1.39 22.82 -5.50
N VAL A 267 0.16 22.67 -4.98
CA VAL A 267 -0.50 21.35 -4.87
C VAL A 267 -1.21 20.95 -6.19
N PRO A 268 -0.82 19.83 -6.83
CA PRO A 268 -1.52 19.28 -8.00
C PRO A 268 -2.70 18.40 -7.56
N ASN A 269 -3.81 18.42 -8.32
CA ASN A 269 -4.99 17.56 -8.09
C ASN A 269 -5.45 17.50 -6.60
N PRO A 270 -5.91 18.61 -6.01
CA PRO A 270 -6.44 18.57 -4.65
C PRO A 270 -7.67 17.64 -4.60
N GLY A 271 -7.88 16.95 -3.48
CA GLY A 271 -8.98 16.00 -3.36
C GLY A 271 -8.64 14.59 -3.82
N VAL A 272 -7.42 14.33 -4.32
CA VAL A 272 -7.00 12.99 -4.78
C VAL A 272 -5.56 12.72 -4.32
N ILE A 273 -5.35 11.63 -3.57
CA ILE A 273 -4.04 11.07 -3.24
C ILE A 273 -3.79 9.91 -4.18
N THR A 274 -2.68 9.92 -4.91
CA THR A 274 -2.27 8.78 -5.75
C THR A 274 -1.04 8.10 -5.17
N VAL A 275 -1.10 6.79 -5.01
CA VAL A 275 -0.02 5.96 -4.48
C VAL A 275 0.47 5.03 -5.59
N ALA A 276 1.78 4.86 -5.68
CA ALA A 276 2.42 3.86 -6.52
C ALA A 276 3.18 2.89 -5.60
N GLU A 277 2.66 1.69 -5.44
CA GLU A 277 3.26 0.68 -4.58
C GLU A 277 3.99 -0.35 -5.43
N ASN A 278 5.23 -0.70 -5.11
CA ASN A 278 5.96 -1.71 -5.86
C ASN A 278 5.56 -3.16 -5.49
N VAL A 279 4.27 -3.43 -5.51
CA VAL A 279 3.69 -4.72 -5.10
C VAL A 279 3.20 -5.52 -6.32
N PRO A 280 3.68 -6.75 -6.53
CA PRO A 280 3.14 -7.64 -7.55
C PRO A 280 1.82 -8.31 -7.12
N GLY A 281 0.84 -8.41 -8.02
CA GLY A 281 -0.35 -9.26 -7.83
C GLY A 281 -1.54 -8.61 -7.10
N GLY A 282 -1.30 -7.59 -6.28
CA GLY A 282 -2.34 -6.89 -5.51
C GLY A 282 -2.98 -7.77 -4.41
N PRO A 283 -4.08 -7.32 -3.79
CA PRO A 283 -4.67 -7.91 -2.61
C PRO A 283 -5.48 -9.17 -2.92
N TYR A 284 -5.52 -10.09 -1.97
CA TYR A 284 -6.28 -11.35 -2.07
C TYR A 284 -7.76 -11.17 -1.76
N SER A 285 -8.07 -10.40 -0.71
CA SER A 285 -9.43 -10.17 -0.24
C SER A 285 -9.54 -8.80 0.43
N PHE A 286 -10.77 -8.30 0.52
CA PHE A 286 -11.14 -7.15 1.37
C PHE A 286 -12.10 -7.55 2.48
N ASP A 287 -12.46 -8.82 2.59
CA ASP A 287 -13.22 -9.34 3.71
C ASP A 287 -12.29 -9.47 4.93
N PRO A 288 -12.55 -8.76 6.04
CA PRO A 288 -11.64 -8.72 7.18
C PRO A 288 -11.48 -10.07 7.86
N GLN A 289 -12.42 -11.02 7.74
CA GLN A 289 -12.29 -12.36 8.31
C GLN A 289 -11.72 -13.39 7.32
N ILE A 290 -11.41 -13.01 6.08
CA ILE A 290 -10.78 -13.90 5.08
C ILE A 290 -9.35 -13.45 4.75
N ASP A 291 -9.16 -12.14 4.61
CA ASP A 291 -7.87 -11.60 4.22
C ASP A 291 -6.84 -11.80 5.32
N TYR A 292 -5.63 -12.23 4.94
CA TYR A 292 -4.53 -12.44 5.88
C TYR A 292 -3.16 -12.19 5.25
N GLU A 293 -3.04 -11.03 4.61
CA GLU A 293 -1.83 -10.59 3.92
C GLU A 293 -1.70 -9.05 3.93
N SER A 294 -0.51 -8.51 3.69
CA SER A 294 -0.21 -7.09 3.93
C SER A 294 -0.85 -6.11 2.93
N VAL A 295 -1.02 -6.53 1.67
CA VAL A 295 -1.58 -5.69 0.60
C VAL A 295 -3.08 -5.45 0.82
N GLY A 296 -3.80 -6.49 1.19
CA GLY A 296 -5.21 -6.42 1.58
C GLY A 296 -5.41 -5.72 2.92
N PHE A 297 -4.50 -5.95 3.89
CA PHE A 297 -4.49 -5.27 5.20
C PHE A 297 -4.58 -3.75 5.07
N GLU A 298 -3.82 -3.13 4.15
CA GLU A 298 -3.85 -1.69 3.93
C GLU A 298 -5.27 -1.19 3.62
N VAL A 299 -5.94 -1.86 2.69
CA VAL A 299 -7.30 -1.50 2.28
C VAL A 299 -8.29 -1.76 3.41
N VAL A 300 -8.22 -2.94 4.04
CA VAL A 300 -9.11 -3.34 5.14
C VAL A 300 -9.03 -2.34 6.31
N SER A 301 -7.82 -1.90 6.66
CA SER A 301 -7.57 -0.92 7.73
C SER A 301 -8.16 0.46 7.46
N ASN A 302 -8.39 0.82 6.20
CA ASN A 302 -8.99 2.09 5.81
C ASN A 302 -10.53 2.03 5.68
N ILE A 303 -11.11 0.84 5.46
CA ILE A 303 -12.54 0.68 5.19
C ILE A 303 -13.34 0.04 6.34
N PHE A 304 -12.68 -0.52 7.35
CA PHE A 304 -13.36 -1.07 8.53
C PHE A 304 -13.05 -0.33 9.82
N MET A 305 -14.07 -0.24 10.69
CA MET A 305 -13.87 0.08 12.08
C MET A 305 -13.60 -1.18 12.88
N THR A 306 -12.69 -1.07 13.84
CA THR A 306 -12.54 -1.95 15.00
C THR A 306 -13.09 -1.25 16.25
N LEU A 307 -13.05 -1.94 17.40
CA LEU A 307 -13.48 -1.32 18.66
C LEU A 307 -12.55 -0.18 19.10
N VAL A 308 -11.25 -0.39 18.93
CA VAL A 308 -10.17 0.54 19.30
C VAL A 308 -9.09 0.51 18.21
N LEU A 309 -8.31 1.57 18.09
CA LEU A 309 -7.16 1.63 17.19
C LEU A 309 -5.88 1.81 17.99
N TYR A 310 -4.74 1.43 17.43
CA TYR A 310 -3.44 1.83 17.96
C TYR A 310 -3.27 3.34 17.92
N ASN A 311 -2.60 3.89 18.94
CA ASN A 311 -2.28 5.31 19.01
C ASN A 311 -0.88 5.56 18.41
N GLY A 312 -0.83 5.71 17.09
CA GLY A 312 0.44 5.77 16.37
C GLY A 312 1.26 4.49 16.61
N SER A 313 2.59 4.61 16.65
CA SER A 313 3.53 3.48 16.78
C SER A 313 3.50 2.75 18.13
N SER A 314 2.61 3.15 19.05
CA SER A 314 2.56 2.56 20.39
C SER A 314 1.85 1.21 20.40
N THR A 315 2.57 0.17 20.82
CA THR A 315 2.04 -1.19 21.03
C THR A 315 1.15 -1.34 22.28
N THR A 316 1.13 -0.34 23.18
CA THR A 316 0.40 -0.41 24.46
C THR A 316 -0.63 0.71 24.66
N SER A 317 -0.85 1.56 23.66
CA SER A 317 -1.73 2.73 23.76
C SER A 317 -2.74 2.68 22.64
N PHE A 318 -4.01 2.86 23.00
CA PHE A 318 -5.13 2.71 22.09
C PHE A 318 -6.05 3.92 22.18
N ILE A 319 -6.65 4.28 21.05
CA ILE A 319 -7.72 5.27 20.96
C ILE A 319 -9.06 4.57 20.73
N PRO A 320 -10.16 4.99 21.40
CA PRO A 320 -11.48 4.41 21.13
C PRO A 320 -11.96 4.72 19.72
N PHE A 321 -12.31 3.69 18.94
CA PHE A 321 -12.74 3.86 17.55
C PHE A 321 -14.26 3.69 17.42
N ALA A 322 -14.78 2.47 17.25
CA ALA A 322 -16.22 2.22 17.37
C ALA A 322 -16.71 2.32 18.83
N ALA A 323 -15.83 2.05 19.79
CA ALA A 323 -16.11 2.23 21.21
C ALA A 323 -16.12 3.72 21.60
N THR A 324 -16.95 4.08 22.58
CA THR A 324 -16.99 5.45 23.13
C THR A 324 -15.77 5.78 23.99
N GLU A 325 -15.23 4.77 24.69
CA GLU A 325 -14.09 4.86 25.61
C GLU A 325 -13.36 3.51 25.72
N ILE A 326 -12.12 3.52 26.21
CA ILE A 326 -11.37 2.29 26.49
C ILE A 326 -11.91 1.66 27.80
N PRO A 327 -12.25 0.37 27.84
CA PRO A 327 -12.64 -0.31 29.07
C PRO A 327 -11.52 -0.28 30.12
N THR A 328 -11.89 -0.03 31.37
CA THR A 328 -10.98 -0.09 32.52
C THR A 328 -11.70 -0.71 33.72
N VAL A 329 -10.94 -1.11 34.75
CA VAL A 329 -11.56 -1.53 36.03
C VAL A 329 -12.29 -0.35 36.68
N GLN A 330 -11.77 0.87 36.52
CA GLN A 330 -12.29 2.09 37.15
C GLN A 330 -13.61 2.55 36.56
N ASN A 331 -13.81 2.44 35.24
CA ASN A 331 -15.09 2.74 34.58
C ASN A 331 -16.04 1.53 34.54
N GLY A 332 -15.64 0.38 35.12
CA GLY A 332 -16.46 -0.83 35.18
C GLY A 332 -16.51 -1.62 33.87
N GLY A 333 -15.77 -1.20 32.84
CA GLY A 333 -15.66 -1.92 31.58
C GLY A 333 -14.83 -3.21 31.69
N ILE A 334 -14.03 -3.38 32.75
CA ILE A 334 -13.27 -4.60 33.03
C ILE A 334 -13.66 -5.17 34.39
N GLN A 335 -14.10 -6.42 34.42
CA GLN A 335 -14.61 -7.09 35.61
C GLN A 335 -14.05 -8.52 35.75
N ASP A 336 -14.44 -9.19 36.83
CA ASP A 336 -14.20 -10.61 37.08
C ASP A 336 -12.75 -11.08 36.95
N ASN A 337 -11.82 -10.28 37.50
CA ASN A 337 -10.39 -10.56 37.44
C ASN A 337 -9.89 -10.67 35.98
N TYR A 338 -10.26 -9.69 35.15
CA TYR A 338 -9.82 -9.57 33.76
C TYR A 338 -10.32 -10.69 32.84
N THR A 339 -11.49 -11.26 33.12
CA THR A 339 -12.18 -12.19 32.23
C THR A 339 -13.41 -11.58 31.55
N VAL A 340 -13.86 -10.40 31.97
CA VAL A 340 -15.03 -9.75 31.39
C VAL A 340 -14.67 -8.35 30.90
N TYR A 341 -14.86 -8.10 29.61
CA TYR A 341 -14.57 -6.84 28.93
C TYR A 341 -15.82 -6.31 28.24
N THR A 342 -16.35 -5.17 28.70
CA THR A 342 -17.53 -4.52 28.13
C THR A 342 -17.15 -3.22 27.43
N PHE A 343 -17.52 -3.12 26.16
CA PHE A 343 -17.37 -1.92 25.35
C PHE A 343 -18.74 -1.27 25.11
N HIS A 344 -18.80 0.04 25.30
CA HIS A 344 -19.93 0.87 24.89
C HIS A 344 -19.71 1.35 23.46
N ILE A 345 -20.64 1.07 22.55
CA ILE A 345 -20.52 1.45 21.13
C ILE A 345 -21.09 2.87 20.94
N ARG A 346 -20.37 3.69 20.16
CA ARG A 346 -20.80 5.07 19.87
C ARG A 346 -22.19 5.07 19.20
N SER A 347 -23.02 6.02 19.60
CA SER A 347 -24.31 6.24 18.93
C SER A 347 -24.13 7.00 17.62
N GLY A 348 -24.99 6.71 16.64
CA GLY A 348 -24.99 7.41 15.34
C GLY A 348 -23.87 7.00 14.39
N LEU A 349 -23.17 5.89 14.65
CA LEU A 349 -22.30 5.27 13.64
C LEU A 349 -23.15 4.60 12.56
N HIS A 350 -22.67 4.66 11.32
CA HIS A 350 -23.33 4.04 10.18
C HIS A 350 -22.29 3.40 9.26
N PHE A 351 -22.71 2.33 8.60
CA PHE A 351 -22.00 1.74 7.47
C PHE A 351 -22.14 2.61 6.21
N SER A 352 -21.32 2.33 5.19
CA SER A 352 -21.29 3.10 3.94
C SER A 352 -22.58 3.02 3.10
N ASN A 353 -23.44 2.03 3.38
CA ASN A 353 -24.78 1.90 2.81
C ASN A 353 -25.87 2.65 3.60
N GLY A 354 -25.52 3.30 4.72
CA GLY A 354 -26.41 4.05 5.60
C GLY A 354 -27.10 3.23 6.69
N ASP A 355 -26.85 1.92 6.80
CA ASP A 355 -27.33 1.12 7.93
C ASP A 355 -26.61 1.52 9.22
N ASN A 356 -27.31 1.45 10.36
CA ASN A 356 -26.72 1.80 11.66
C ASN A 356 -25.69 0.73 12.08
N LEU A 357 -24.54 1.17 12.57
CA LEU A 357 -23.57 0.29 13.24
C LEU A 357 -23.86 0.26 14.75
N THR A 358 -24.12 -0.93 15.28
CA THR A 358 -24.54 -1.15 16.66
C THR A 358 -23.73 -2.25 17.34
N ALA A 359 -23.97 -2.47 18.65
CA ALA A 359 -23.39 -3.59 19.36
C ALA A 359 -23.78 -4.97 18.79
N TYR A 360 -24.91 -5.08 18.07
CA TYR A 360 -25.28 -6.30 17.37
C TYR A 360 -24.28 -6.66 16.28
N ASP A 361 -23.83 -5.67 15.51
CA ASP A 361 -22.91 -5.87 14.39
C ASP A 361 -21.51 -6.27 14.89
N VAL A 362 -21.06 -5.70 16.00
CA VAL A 362 -19.80 -6.13 16.64
C VAL A 362 -19.88 -7.58 17.13
N TRP A 363 -20.97 -7.93 17.81
CA TRP A 363 -21.22 -9.30 18.25
C TRP A 363 -21.28 -10.26 17.06
N TYR A 364 -22.02 -9.92 16.01
CA TYR A 364 -22.13 -10.73 14.80
C TYR A 364 -20.78 -10.94 14.12
N SER A 365 -20.00 -9.86 13.95
CA SER A 365 -18.66 -9.90 13.35
C SER A 365 -17.72 -10.80 14.15
N THR A 366 -17.78 -10.72 15.48
CA THR A 366 -16.99 -11.59 16.37
C THR A 366 -17.40 -13.06 16.22
N ILE A 367 -18.71 -13.37 16.20
CA ILE A 367 -19.18 -14.74 15.98
C ILE A 367 -18.74 -15.25 14.62
N ARG A 368 -18.80 -14.40 13.59
CA ARG A 368 -18.33 -14.72 12.24
C ARG A 368 -16.85 -15.09 12.24
N ALA A 369 -16.00 -14.25 12.85
CA ALA A 369 -14.57 -14.49 12.99
C ALA A 369 -14.30 -15.86 13.64
N LEU A 370 -14.95 -16.15 14.77
CA LEU A 370 -14.79 -17.44 15.45
C LEU A 370 -15.14 -18.66 14.57
N LEU A 371 -16.07 -18.52 13.63
CA LEU A 371 -16.42 -19.59 12.67
C LEU A 371 -15.44 -19.70 11.49
N PHE A 372 -14.53 -18.74 11.33
CA PHE A 372 -13.60 -18.69 10.20
C PHE A 372 -12.18 -19.17 10.54
N VAL A 373 -11.86 -19.39 11.82
CA VAL A 373 -10.57 -19.89 12.34
C VAL A 373 -9.99 -21.10 11.59
N GLY A 374 -10.86 -22.00 11.12
CA GLY A 374 -10.47 -23.20 10.37
C GLY A 374 -10.35 -23.02 8.85
N GLY A 375 -10.33 -21.78 8.37
CA GLY A 375 -10.29 -21.45 6.96
C GLY A 375 -9.01 -21.93 6.26
N SER A 376 -9.11 -22.09 4.94
CA SER A 376 -8.00 -22.43 4.06
C SER A 376 -8.08 -21.60 2.78
N PRO A 377 -7.08 -20.73 2.47
CA PRO A 377 -5.92 -20.36 3.28
C PRO A 377 -6.28 -19.90 4.71
N GLY A 378 -5.30 -19.94 5.62
CA GLY A 378 -5.51 -19.56 7.02
C GLY A 378 -6.01 -18.12 7.16
N THR A 379 -6.81 -17.87 8.20
CA THR A 379 -7.47 -16.57 8.45
C THR A 379 -6.96 -15.96 9.76
N PRO A 380 -7.06 -14.63 9.97
CA PRO A 380 -6.58 -13.94 11.18
C PRO A 380 -7.40 -14.26 12.44
N ASP A 381 -8.55 -14.91 12.29
CA ASP A 381 -9.55 -15.00 13.36
C ASP A 381 -9.11 -15.81 14.58
N TRP A 382 -8.07 -16.64 14.43
CA TRP A 382 -7.46 -17.38 15.55
C TRP A 382 -6.96 -16.43 16.64
N ILE A 383 -6.56 -15.20 16.28
CA ILE A 383 -6.07 -14.17 17.20
C ILE A 383 -7.16 -13.81 18.22
N LEU A 384 -8.42 -13.71 17.80
CA LEU A 384 -9.55 -13.52 18.73
C LEU A 384 -9.91 -14.82 19.45
N ALA A 385 -9.92 -15.93 18.72
CA ALA A 385 -10.40 -17.21 19.23
C ALA A 385 -9.58 -17.73 20.42
N GLN A 386 -8.27 -17.48 20.46
CA GLN A 386 -7.41 -17.88 21.59
C GLN A 386 -7.87 -17.32 22.95
N TYR A 387 -8.57 -16.18 22.96
CA TYR A 387 -9.09 -15.56 24.18
C TYR A 387 -10.52 -15.96 24.49
N LEU A 388 -11.27 -16.41 23.49
CA LEU A 388 -12.74 -16.54 23.53
C LEU A 388 -13.23 -17.99 23.54
N VAL A 389 -12.48 -18.92 22.95
CA VAL A 389 -12.91 -20.31 22.81
C VAL A 389 -11.87 -21.26 23.41
N PRO A 390 -12.25 -22.13 24.37
CA PRO A 390 -11.32 -23.07 24.98
C PRO A 390 -10.71 -24.02 23.95
N GLY A 391 -9.38 -24.05 23.86
CA GLY A 391 -8.65 -24.97 22.98
C GLY A 391 -8.70 -24.63 21.49
N ALA A 392 -9.14 -23.43 21.10
CA ALA A 392 -9.01 -22.96 19.73
C ALA A 392 -7.53 -22.97 19.30
N THR A 393 -7.27 -23.46 18.09
CA THR A 393 -5.92 -23.59 17.51
C THR A 393 -5.96 -23.03 16.10
N ILE A 394 -4.87 -22.38 15.67
CA ILE A 394 -4.73 -21.84 14.31
C ILE A 394 -5.02 -22.89 13.24
N GLY A 395 -5.84 -22.54 12.23
CA GLY A 395 -6.16 -23.41 11.09
C GLY A 395 -7.03 -24.63 11.41
N VAL A 396 -7.55 -24.76 12.64
CA VAL A 396 -8.42 -25.87 13.04
C VAL A 396 -9.85 -25.37 13.22
N PRO A 397 -10.84 -25.90 12.47
CA PRO A 397 -12.24 -25.53 12.65
C PRO A 397 -12.70 -25.79 14.08
N ILE A 398 -13.39 -24.80 14.67
CA ILE A 398 -13.89 -24.89 16.05
C ILE A 398 -15.08 -25.86 16.10
N VAL A 399 -15.94 -25.85 15.08
CA VAL A 399 -17.20 -26.58 15.05
C VAL A 399 -17.05 -27.86 14.23
N THR A 400 -17.31 -29.00 14.85
CA THR A 400 -17.27 -30.31 14.20
C THR A 400 -18.59 -31.03 14.37
N SER A 401 -18.84 -32.05 13.53
CA SER A 401 -20.01 -32.92 13.69
C SER A 401 -20.11 -33.57 15.07
N SER A 402 -18.97 -33.76 15.75
CA SER A 402 -18.90 -34.36 17.09
C SER A 402 -19.13 -33.39 18.24
N ASN A 403 -18.82 -32.10 18.09
CA ASN A 403 -18.85 -31.12 19.19
C ASN A 403 -19.84 -29.97 19.01
N MET A 404 -20.57 -29.88 17.88
CA MET A 404 -21.36 -28.69 17.48
C MET A 404 -22.30 -28.12 18.55
N ASN A 405 -22.89 -28.96 19.41
CA ASN A 405 -23.80 -28.48 20.46
C ASN A 405 -23.04 -27.78 21.59
N GLN A 406 -21.86 -28.28 21.94
CA GLN A 406 -20.99 -27.70 22.95
C GLN A 406 -20.39 -26.39 22.41
N THR A 407 -19.77 -26.43 21.24
CA THR A 407 -19.08 -25.28 20.66
C THR A 407 -20.03 -24.16 20.27
N PHE A 408 -21.26 -24.48 19.87
CA PHE A 408 -22.32 -23.47 19.73
C PHE A 408 -22.57 -22.71 21.04
N GLN A 409 -22.65 -23.39 22.18
CA GLN A 409 -22.84 -22.73 23.48
C GLN A 409 -21.59 -21.94 23.90
N GLU A 410 -20.39 -22.47 23.67
CA GLU A 410 -19.13 -21.78 23.97
C GLU A 410 -19.02 -20.48 23.19
N ILE A 411 -19.20 -20.52 21.86
CA ILE A 411 -19.14 -19.34 20.98
C ILE A 411 -20.21 -18.30 21.38
N MET A 412 -21.45 -18.74 21.61
CA MET A 412 -22.55 -17.84 21.97
C MET A 412 -22.39 -17.21 23.36
N ASN A 413 -21.65 -17.85 24.27
CA ASN A 413 -21.35 -17.31 25.59
C ASN A 413 -20.05 -16.49 25.61
N ALA A 414 -19.16 -16.68 24.64
CA ALA A 414 -17.90 -15.95 24.56
C ALA A 414 -18.09 -14.45 24.31
N VAL A 415 -19.16 -14.08 23.61
CA VAL A 415 -19.51 -12.68 23.36
C VAL A 415 -21.02 -12.47 23.43
N THR A 416 -21.43 -11.42 24.12
CA THR A 416 -22.84 -11.05 24.33
C THR A 416 -23.05 -9.58 24.00
N TYR A 417 -24.27 -9.19 23.63
CA TYR A 417 -24.59 -7.79 23.34
C TYR A 417 -25.89 -7.35 24.01
N ASN A 418 -26.05 -6.03 24.17
CA ASN A 418 -27.27 -5.41 24.68
C ASN A 418 -27.63 -4.19 23.83
N ASN A 419 -28.75 -4.29 23.09
CA ASN A 419 -29.24 -3.21 22.23
C ASN A 419 -29.76 -1.98 22.99
N GLN A 420 -30.24 -2.14 24.23
CA GLN A 420 -30.73 -0.99 25.01
C GLN A 420 -29.59 -0.10 25.50
N THR A 421 -28.47 -0.70 25.90
CA THR A 421 -27.27 0.01 26.34
C THR A 421 -26.24 0.23 25.24
N ASN A 422 -26.46 -0.35 24.06
CA ASN A 422 -25.53 -0.42 22.93
C ASN A 422 -24.13 -0.90 23.35
N THR A 423 -24.09 -2.00 24.10
CA THR A 423 -22.84 -2.58 24.63
C THR A 423 -22.59 -3.98 24.08
N VAL A 424 -21.32 -4.31 23.88
CA VAL A 424 -20.83 -5.67 23.64
C VAL A 424 -19.93 -6.09 24.80
N THR A 425 -20.07 -7.32 25.26
CA THR A 425 -19.32 -7.88 26.38
C THR A 425 -18.66 -9.19 25.97
N PHE A 426 -17.34 -9.22 26.05
CA PHE A 426 -16.50 -10.40 25.82
C PHE A 426 -16.23 -11.11 27.15
N HIS A 427 -16.32 -12.44 27.12
CA HIS A 427 -16.14 -13.35 28.25
C HIS A 427 -14.95 -14.25 27.95
N LEU A 428 -13.78 -13.86 28.45
CA LEU A 428 -12.52 -14.51 28.13
C LEU A 428 -12.36 -15.82 28.90
N VAL A 429 -11.75 -16.82 28.26
CA VAL A 429 -11.55 -18.16 28.83
C VAL A 429 -10.57 -18.19 29.99
N LYS A 430 -9.71 -17.16 30.10
CA LYS A 430 -8.75 -16.96 31.18
C LYS A 430 -8.53 -15.46 31.47
N PRO A 431 -8.10 -15.09 32.69
CA PRO A 431 -7.66 -13.72 32.99
C PRO A 431 -6.63 -13.25 31.96
N THR A 432 -6.94 -12.16 31.25
CA THR A 432 -6.08 -11.62 30.19
C THR A 432 -5.85 -10.13 30.44
N PRO A 433 -4.61 -9.63 30.53
CA PRO A 433 -4.37 -8.21 30.74
C PRO A 433 -4.98 -7.33 29.63
N PRO A 434 -5.45 -6.10 29.94
CA PRO A 434 -6.04 -5.22 28.94
C PRO A 434 -5.11 -4.94 27.76
N GLN A 435 -3.82 -4.74 28.03
CA GLN A 435 -2.81 -4.48 26.99
C GLN A 435 -2.71 -5.60 25.96
N LEU A 436 -3.01 -6.85 26.34
CA LEU A 436 -2.97 -7.99 25.44
C LEU A 436 -4.31 -8.19 24.72
N PHE A 437 -5.44 -8.13 25.44
CA PHE A 437 -6.73 -8.29 24.78
C PHE A 437 -7.04 -7.18 23.78
N PHE A 438 -6.57 -5.96 24.04
CA PHE A 438 -6.78 -4.82 23.13
C PHE A 438 -6.01 -4.93 21.82
N THR A 439 -4.94 -5.72 21.73
CA THR A 439 -4.27 -5.94 20.44
C THR A 439 -5.16 -6.71 19.48
N ALA A 440 -5.84 -7.74 19.98
CA ALA A 440 -6.73 -8.58 19.18
C ALA A 440 -7.94 -7.80 18.65
N VAL A 441 -8.58 -6.98 19.50
CA VAL A 441 -9.75 -6.16 19.08
C VAL A 441 -9.37 -4.86 18.37
N ALA A 442 -8.07 -4.56 18.23
CA ALA A 442 -7.56 -3.44 17.45
C ALA A 442 -7.19 -3.82 16.01
N ASP A 443 -6.96 -5.10 15.75
CA ASP A 443 -6.63 -5.61 14.42
C ASP A 443 -7.85 -5.59 13.50
N PRO A 444 -7.84 -4.82 12.39
CA PRO A 444 -8.94 -4.82 11.44
C PRO A 444 -9.06 -6.14 10.67
N LEU A 445 -7.97 -6.92 10.54
CA LEU A 445 -8.06 -8.32 10.17
C LEU A 445 -8.63 -9.12 11.36
N GLY A 446 -9.63 -9.94 11.10
CA GLY A 446 -10.42 -10.66 12.10
C GLY A 446 -11.44 -9.77 12.82
N SER A 447 -11.05 -8.65 13.43
CA SER A 447 -11.97 -7.83 14.26
C SER A 447 -12.70 -6.70 13.52
N GLY A 448 -12.47 -6.53 12.21
CA GLY A 448 -13.20 -5.57 11.39
C GLY A 448 -14.73 -5.77 11.46
N ILE A 449 -15.46 -4.71 11.81
CA ILE A 449 -16.91 -4.77 12.04
C ILE A 449 -17.65 -4.74 10.69
N VAL A 450 -18.35 -5.84 10.37
CA VAL A 450 -19.13 -6.04 9.15
C VAL A 450 -20.63 -5.80 9.38
N ASP A 451 -21.34 -5.38 8.33
CA ASP A 451 -22.80 -5.15 8.37
C ASP A 451 -23.55 -6.49 8.34
N ALA A 452 -24.07 -6.91 9.50
CA ALA A 452 -24.78 -8.17 9.67
C ALA A 452 -26.04 -8.27 8.77
N LYS A 453 -26.76 -7.15 8.64
CA LYS A 453 -27.99 -7.08 7.84
C LYS A 453 -27.68 -7.18 6.36
N TRP A 454 -26.58 -6.58 5.91
CA TRP A 454 -26.12 -6.70 4.53
C TRP A 454 -25.61 -8.12 4.22
N LEU A 455 -24.86 -8.75 5.13
CA LEU A 455 -24.41 -10.14 4.96
C LEU A 455 -25.59 -11.09 4.72
N GLU A 456 -26.69 -10.93 5.47
CA GLU A 456 -27.92 -11.69 5.23
C GLU A 456 -28.51 -11.43 3.83
N GLN A 457 -28.53 -10.19 3.35
CA GLN A 457 -29.07 -9.81 2.04
C GLN A 457 -28.29 -10.42 0.88
N VAL A 458 -26.96 -10.52 1.00
CA VAL A 458 -26.09 -11.07 -0.06
C VAL A 458 -25.90 -12.59 0.06
N GLY A 459 -26.63 -13.26 0.96
CA GLY A 459 -26.57 -14.70 1.16
C GLY A 459 -25.34 -15.19 1.93
N ALA A 460 -24.65 -14.29 2.64
CA ALA A 460 -23.52 -14.59 3.52
C ALA A 460 -23.92 -14.61 5.01
N GLY A 461 -25.22 -14.74 5.31
CA GLY A 461 -25.74 -14.70 6.69
C GLY A 461 -25.53 -15.99 7.49
N ILE A 462 -25.29 -15.86 8.79
CA ILE A 462 -25.15 -16.97 9.74
C ILE A 462 -26.53 -17.49 10.17
N THR A 463 -26.70 -18.82 10.17
CA THR A 463 -27.84 -19.47 10.84
C THR A 463 -27.45 -19.85 12.27
N PHE A 464 -28.02 -19.17 13.27
CA PHE A 464 -27.69 -19.35 14.70
C PHE A 464 -28.28 -20.62 15.31
N THR A 465 -27.81 -21.76 14.84
CA THR A 465 -28.06 -23.10 15.41
C THR A 465 -26.77 -23.92 15.36
N PRO A 466 -26.61 -24.99 16.16
CA PRO A 466 -25.42 -25.85 16.07
C PRO A 466 -25.11 -26.35 14.65
N GLN A 467 -26.14 -26.77 13.92
CA GLN A 467 -26.00 -27.22 12.53
C GLN A 467 -25.66 -26.07 11.56
N GLY A 468 -26.18 -24.87 11.83
CA GLY A 468 -25.90 -23.70 11.02
C GLY A 468 -24.47 -23.21 11.17
N PHE A 469 -23.90 -23.26 12.38
CA PHE A 469 -22.49 -22.95 12.61
C PHE A 469 -21.57 -23.91 11.87
N LEU A 470 -21.81 -25.23 12.00
CA LEU A 470 -21.06 -26.25 11.26
C LEU A 470 -21.12 -26.05 9.73
N GLN A 471 -22.28 -25.62 9.21
CA GLN A 471 -22.41 -25.32 7.78
C GLN A 471 -21.73 -24.01 7.39
N TYR A 472 -21.62 -23.05 8.29
CA TYR A 472 -21.09 -21.73 7.97
C TYR A 472 -19.56 -21.73 7.84
N GLU A 473 -18.84 -22.58 8.57
CA GLU A 473 -17.37 -22.69 8.47
C GLU A 473 -16.88 -23.01 7.05
N GLN A 474 -17.72 -23.62 6.19
CA GLN A 474 -17.35 -23.87 4.80
C GLN A 474 -17.08 -22.59 4.01
N TYR A 475 -17.68 -21.45 4.41
CA TYR A 475 -17.48 -20.15 3.78
C TYR A 475 -16.14 -19.50 4.13
N ALA A 476 -15.37 -20.10 5.04
CA ALA A 476 -13.99 -19.70 5.35
C ALA A 476 -12.95 -20.34 4.40
N ASN A 477 -13.39 -21.19 3.46
CA ASN A 477 -12.49 -21.89 2.55
C ASN A 477 -12.55 -21.31 1.14
N GLU A 478 -11.38 -21.16 0.51
CA GLU A 478 -11.24 -20.70 -0.87
C GLU A 478 -12.13 -21.54 -1.81
N GLY A 479 -12.74 -20.86 -2.78
CA GLY A 479 -13.73 -21.44 -3.69
C GLY A 479 -15.17 -21.42 -3.16
N ASN A 480 -15.36 -21.25 -1.84
CA ASN A 480 -16.70 -21.07 -1.25
C ASN A 480 -16.98 -19.62 -0.82
N TYR A 481 -16.02 -18.71 -0.92
CA TYR A 481 -16.20 -17.32 -0.51
C TYR A 481 -17.38 -16.65 -1.21
N ASN A 482 -18.09 -15.81 -0.47
CA ASN A 482 -19.01 -14.87 -1.09
C ASN A 482 -18.21 -13.77 -1.79
N THR A 483 -18.19 -13.79 -3.12
CA THR A 483 -17.35 -12.87 -3.91
C THR A 483 -17.71 -11.40 -3.71
N GLN A 484 -18.94 -11.09 -3.29
CA GLN A 484 -19.34 -9.71 -2.99
C GLN A 484 -18.74 -9.24 -1.65
N VAL A 485 -18.71 -10.10 -0.64
CA VAL A 485 -18.02 -9.82 0.63
C VAL A 485 -16.52 -9.74 0.42
N GLN A 486 -15.96 -10.68 -0.33
CA GLN A 486 -14.52 -10.73 -0.64
C GLN A 486 -14.03 -9.47 -1.37
N ASN A 487 -14.74 -8.99 -2.40
CA ASN A 487 -14.20 -7.98 -3.32
C ASN A 487 -14.85 -6.59 -3.23
N ASN A 488 -16.00 -6.47 -2.57
CA ASN A 488 -16.73 -5.20 -2.44
C ASN A 488 -17.60 -5.15 -1.17
N PRO A 489 -17.00 -5.29 0.02
CA PRO A 489 -17.73 -5.26 1.28
C PRO A 489 -18.31 -3.88 1.59
N VAL A 490 -19.39 -3.87 2.39
CA VAL A 490 -19.90 -2.64 2.99
C VAL A 490 -18.96 -2.19 4.11
N ALA A 491 -18.44 -0.97 3.96
CA ALA A 491 -17.45 -0.39 4.85
C ALA A 491 -18.11 0.15 6.14
N SER A 492 -17.46 -0.05 7.29
CA SER A 492 -17.78 0.65 8.54
C SER A 492 -16.89 1.86 8.80
N GLY A 493 -15.70 1.88 8.18
CA GLY A 493 -14.62 2.82 8.44
C GLY A 493 -14.67 4.15 7.67
N PRO A 494 -13.57 4.91 7.72
CA PRO A 494 -13.44 6.23 7.10
C PRO A 494 -13.63 6.21 5.58
N TYR A 495 -13.15 5.18 4.90
CA TYR A 495 -13.26 5.03 3.44
C TYR A 495 -14.22 3.91 3.04
N MET A 496 -14.63 3.91 1.78
CA MET A 496 -15.27 2.76 1.13
C MET A 496 -14.63 2.50 -0.24
N ILE A 497 -14.66 1.24 -0.68
CA ILE A 497 -14.20 0.86 -2.01
C ILE A 497 -15.19 1.42 -3.04
N LYS A 498 -14.69 2.25 -3.95
CA LYS A 498 -15.43 2.73 -5.11
C LYS A 498 -15.26 1.78 -6.30
N THR A 499 -14.02 1.34 -6.50
CA THR A 499 -13.58 0.56 -7.66
C THR A 499 -12.41 -0.33 -7.27
N TYR A 500 -12.43 -1.58 -7.71
CA TYR A 500 -11.27 -2.48 -7.66
C TYR A 500 -11.07 -3.12 -9.04
N VAL A 501 -9.84 -3.01 -9.56
CA VAL A 501 -9.40 -3.75 -10.74
C VAL A 501 -8.33 -4.75 -10.31
N PRO A 502 -8.61 -6.07 -10.35
CA PRO A 502 -7.76 -7.09 -9.77
C PRO A 502 -6.29 -6.98 -10.14
N GLY A 503 -5.45 -6.86 -9.10
CA GLY A 503 -4.01 -6.69 -9.19
C GLY A 503 -3.52 -5.33 -9.72
N GLN A 504 -4.35 -4.51 -10.36
CA GLN A 504 -3.90 -3.27 -11.00
C GLN A 504 -3.99 -2.06 -10.08
N TYR A 505 -5.19 -1.78 -9.57
CA TYR A 505 -5.43 -0.63 -8.69
C TYR A 505 -6.75 -0.76 -7.91
N ILE A 506 -6.87 0.08 -6.88
CA ILE A 506 -8.11 0.30 -6.14
C ILE A 506 -8.36 1.79 -5.93
N VAL A 507 -9.64 2.17 -5.87
CA VAL A 507 -10.10 3.52 -5.58
C VAL A 507 -10.89 3.50 -4.28
N LEU A 508 -10.41 4.22 -3.28
CA LEU A 508 -11.10 4.48 -2.03
C LEU A 508 -11.68 5.89 -2.07
N VAL A 509 -12.94 6.03 -1.67
CA VAL A 509 -13.59 7.35 -1.51
C VAL A 509 -14.07 7.52 -0.07
N PRO A 510 -14.18 8.74 0.45
CA PRO A 510 -14.71 8.97 1.78
C PRO A 510 -16.07 8.28 1.97
N ASN A 511 -16.23 7.56 3.07
CA ASN A 511 -17.53 7.03 3.48
C ASN A 511 -18.43 8.22 3.83
N PRO A 512 -19.54 8.45 3.08
CA PRO A 512 -20.37 9.64 3.27
C PRO A 512 -21.06 9.70 4.64
N TYR A 513 -21.11 8.58 5.37
CA TYR A 513 -21.69 8.50 6.71
C TYR A 513 -20.66 8.51 7.85
N PHE A 514 -19.36 8.57 7.53
CA PHE A 514 -18.31 8.70 8.53
C PHE A 514 -17.95 10.19 8.72
N HIS A 515 -18.39 10.78 9.82
CA HIS A 515 -18.18 12.20 10.12
C HIS A 515 -16.94 12.48 11.01
N GLY A 516 -16.08 11.49 11.19
CA GLY A 516 -14.98 11.53 12.16
C GLY A 516 -15.44 11.20 13.58
N VAL A 517 -14.51 10.70 14.38
CA VAL A 517 -14.69 10.46 15.82
C VAL A 517 -13.54 11.09 16.61
N PRO A 518 -13.64 11.31 17.93
CA PRO A 518 -12.53 11.88 18.70
C PRO A 518 -11.23 11.10 18.48
N GLY A 519 -10.19 11.77 17.97
CA GLY A 519 -8.89 11.16 17.65
C GLY A 519 -8.75 10.63 16.22
N VAL A 520 -9.84 10.49 15.46
CA VAL A 520 -9.83 10.00 14.07
C VAL A 520 -10.60 10.98 13.17
N PRO A 521 -9.92 11.67 12.24
CA PRO A 521 -10.57 12.67 11.38
C PRO A 521 -11.51 12.04 10.35
N ALA A 522 -12.44 12.84 9.83
CA ALA A 522 -13.15 12.49 8.60
C ALA A 522 -12.20 12.62 7.40
N PRO A 523 -12.17 11.65 6.47
CA PRO A 523 -11.36 11.76 5.28
C PRO A 523 -11.98 12.72 4.28
N ASN A 524 -11.14 13.38 3.47
CA ASN A 524 -11.57 14.39 2.50
C ASN A 524 -11.13 14.09 1.06
N ASP A 525 -10.12 13.25 0.88
CA ASP A 525 -9.53 12.95 -0.41
C ASP A 525 -10.04 11.61 -0.96
N THR A 526 -10.05 11.45 -2.28
CA THR A 526 -10.11 10.14 -2.93
C THR A 526 -8.70 9.54 -2.92
N VAL A 527 -8.56 8.25 -2.65
CA VAL A 527 -7.27 7.56 -2.69
C VAL A 527 -7.26 6.60 -3.87
N ILE A 528 -6.21 6.66 -4.67
CA ILE A 528 -5.97 5.75 -5.80
C ILE A 528 -4.66 5.03 -5.52
N ILE A 529 -4.73 3.73 -5.26
CA ILE A 529 -3.56 2.90 -4.98
C ILE A 529 -3.29 2.09 -6.23
N ASN A 530 -2.14 2.32 -6.86
CA ASN A 530 -1.69 1.57 -8.03
C ASN A 530 -0.65 0.55 -7.58
N TRP A 531 -0.94 -0.73 -7.78
CA TRP A 531 0.05 -1.78 -7.56
C TRP A 531 0.87 -1.94 -8.84
N VAL A 532 2.17 -1.74 -8.72
CA VAL A 532 3.11 -1.65 -9.83
C VAL A 532 4.14 -2.77 -9.70
N LYS A 533 4.21 -3.65 -10.69
CA LYS A 533 5.15 -4.77 -10.70
C LYS A 533 6.61 -4.31 -10.76
N ASP A 534 6.88 -3.30 -11.59
CA ASP A 534 8.24 -2.85 -11.89
C ASP A 534 8.64 -1.63 -11.04
N PRO A 535 9.73 -1.71 -10.25
CA PRO A 535 10.16 -0.60 -9.39
C PRO A 535 10.54 0.65 -10.17
N GLN A 536 11.06 0.51 -11.40
CA GLN A 536 11.43 1.66 -12.22
C GLN A 536 10.17 2.46 -12.62
N THR A 537 9.10 1.77 -12.99
CA THR A 537 7.79 2.36 -13.30
C THR A 537 7.20 3.07 -12.08
N ALA A 538 7.28 2.48 -10.88
CA ALA A 538 6.81 3.11 -9.64
C ALA A 538 7.61 4.39 -9.32
N TYR A 539 8.93 4.33 -9.43
CA TYR A 539 9.80 5.50 -9.28
C TYR A 539 9.48 6.61 -10.30
N GLU A 540 9.23 6.25 -11.56
CA GLU A 540 8.87 7.20 -12.63
C GLU A 540 7.50 7.85 -12.42
N LEU A 541 6.50 7.09 -11.95
CA LEU A 541 5.21 7.64 -11.52
C LEU A 541 5.40 8.71 -10.44
N PHE A 542 6.22 8.43 -9.43
CA PHE A 542 6.50 9.39 -8.37
C PHE A 542 7.29 10.61 -8.88
N THR A 543 8.43 10.41 -9.53
CA THR A 543 9.31 11.50 -9.98
C THR A 543 8.64 12.44 -11.00
N SER A 544 7.71 11.91 -11.80
CA SER A 544 6.92 12.70 -12.75
C SER A 544 5.75 13.47 -12.12
N GLY A 545 5.45 13.23 -10.84
CA GLY A 545 4.31 13.81 -10.14
C GLY A 545 2.97 13.14 -10.46
N LYS A 546 2.99 11.93 -11.02
CA LYS A 546 1.81 11.09 -11.22
C LYS A 546 1.38 10.36 -9.95
N ALA A 547 2.32 10.06 -9.07
CA ALA A 547 2.07 9.58 -7.72
C ALA A 547 2.53 10.61 -6.68
N ASP A 548 1.75 10.73 -5.61
CA ASP A 548 2.02 11.55 -4.42
C ASP A 548 2.84 10.79 -3.38
N ILE A 549 2.70 9.46 -3.34
CA ILE A 549 3.40 8.54 -2.45
C ILE A 549 3.97 7.38 -3.28
N VAL A 550 5.18 6.94 -2.96
CA VAL A 550 5.77 5.70 -3.48
C VAL A 550 6.37 4.88 -2.35
N THR A 551 6.11 3.57 -2.38
CA THR A 551 6.49 2.60 -1.35
C THR A 551 7.17 1.38 -1.96
N GLU A 552 7.85 0.59 -1.12
CA GLU A 552 8.50 -0.68 -1.50
C GLU A 552 9.56 -0.60 -2.61
N LEU A 553 10.16 0.57 -2.85
CA LEU A 553 11.27 0.67 -3.81
C LEU A 553 12.52 -0.05 -3.26
N PRO A 554 13.19 -0.88 -4.08
CA PRO A 554 14.45 -1.52 -3.70
C PRO A 554 15.52 -0.51 -3.26
N THR A 555 16.38 -0.89 -2.32
CA THR A 555 17.34 0.05 -1.67
C THR A 555 18.31 0.72 -2.65
N ASN A 556 18.57 0.14 -3.82
CA ASN A 556 19.40 0.76 -4.87
C ASN A 556 18.77 2.00 -5.52
N TYR A 557 17.48 2.28 -5.31
CA TYR A 557 16.83 3.53 -5.71
C TYR A 557 17.09 4.68 -4.72
N PHE A 558 17.56 4.37 -3.51
CA PHE A 558 17.72 5.35 -2.45
C PHE A 558 18.64 6.54 -2.79
N PRO A 559 19.77 6.40 -3.51
CA PRO A 559 20.55 7.55 -3.97
C PRO A 559 19.75 8.53 -4.83
N SER A 560 18.88 8.02 -5.70
CA SER A 560 17.99 8.83 -6.53
C SER A 560 16.91 9.53 -5.69
N LEU A 561 16.36 8.83 -4.69
CA LEU A 561 15.41 9.41 -3.74
C LEU A 561 16.03 10.53 -2.90
N LYS A 562 17.27 10.35 -2.40
CA LYS A 562 18.01 11.39 -1.68
C LYS A 562 18.32 12.60 -2.55
N GLN A 563 18.55 12.38 -3.85
CA GLN A 563 18.70 13.48 -4.79
C GLN A 563 17.40 14.30 -4.94
N LEU A 564 16.25 13.64 -5.01
CA LEU A 564 14.95 14.31 -5.04
C LEU A 564 14.67 15.08 -3.75
N GLU A 565 14.96 14.47 -2.59
CA GLU A 565 14.81 15.12 -1.29
C GLU A 565 15.70 16.38 -1.20
N ALA A 566 16.97 16.29 -1.62
CA ALA A 566 17.88 17.43 -1.67
C ALA A 566 17.42 18.55 -2.62
N GLN A 567 16.61 18.22 -3.63
CA GLN A 567 15.98 19.17 -4.55
C GLN A 567 14.64 19.71 -4.05
N GLY A 568 14.17 19.26 -2.87
CA GLY A 568 12.87 19.62 -2.33
C GLY A 568 11.71 19.05 -3.15
N GLN A 569 11.89 17.88 -3.77
CA GLN A 569 10.89 17.19 -4.61
C GLN A 569 10.30 15.93 -3.95
N ALA A 570 10.83 15.54 -2.80
CA ALA A 570 10.38 14.42 -1.98
C ALA A 570 10.69 14.68 -0.50
N ASN A 571 9.94 14.04 0.40
CA ASN A 571 10.27 13.86 1.81
C ASN A 571 10.38 12.36 2.08
N ILE A 572 11.40 11.93 2.81
CA ILE A 572 11.58 10.54 3.21
C ILE A 572 11.36 10.42 4.72
N TYR A 573 10.41 9.58 5.13
CA TYR A 573 10.10 9.33 6.53
C TYR A 573 10.41 7.88 6.87
N GLN A 574 11.39 7.65 7.74
CA GLN A 574 11.77 6.32 8.22
C GLN A 574 10.95 5.97 9.47
N PHE A 575 10.54 4.70 9.59
CA PHE A 575 9.82 4.19 10.75
C PHE A 575 10.22 2.74 11.07
N PRO A 576 10.16 2.32 12.36
CA PRO A 576 10.47 0.96 12.75
C PRO A 576 9.34 0.00 12.35
N THR A 577 9.67 -1.27 12.15
CA THR A 577 8.69 -2.34 11.93
C THR A 577 8.68 -3.32 13.09
N LEU A 578 7.54 -3.99 13.31
CA LEU A 578 7.49 -5.20 14.14
C LEU A 578 7.65 -6.43 13.25
N SER A 579 8.81 -6.53 12.60
CA SER A 579 9.17 -7.69 11.79
C SER A 579 10.63 -8.07 11.96
N GLU A 580 10.95 -9.33 11.66
CA GLU A 580 12.31 -9.85 11.68
C GLU A 580 12.53 -10.83 10.55
N PHE A 581 13.71 -10.83 9.95
CA PHE A 581 14.08 -11.76 8.90
C PHE A 581 15.39 -12.51 9.22
N PHE A 582 15.44 -13.78 8.83
CA PHE A 582 16.51 -14.72 9.18
C PHE A 582 16.58 -15.88 8.18
N PHE A 583 17.71 -16.60 8.19
CA PHE A 583 17.80 -17.88 7.50
C PHE A 583 17.44 -19.03 8.45
N VAL A 584 16.59 -19.92 7.95
CA VAL A 584 16.08 -21.09 8.64
C VAL A 584 16.91 -22.32 8.32
N PHE A 585 17.13 -23.17 9.33
CA PHE A 585 17.71 -24.50 9.15
C PHE A 585 16.62 -25.56 9.27
N ASN A 586 16.43 -26.33 8.20
CA ASN A 586 15.64 -27.56 8.28
C ASN A 586 16.52 -28.69 8.81
N ILE A 587 16.21 -29.20 10.01
CA ILE A 587 16.97 -30.26 10.66
C ILE A 587 16.47 -31.67 10.31
N ASN A 588 15.40 -31.78 9.51
CA ASN A 588 14.79 -33.01 9.04
C ASN A 588 14.38 -32.92 7.55
N ILE A 589 15.39 -32.83 6.68
CA ILE A 589 15.22 -32.53 5.26
C ILE A 589 14.62 -33.72 4.51
N SER A 590 13.54 -33.48 3.76
CA SER A 590 12.97 -34.46 2.83
C SER A 590 13.84 -34.60 1.58
N ASN A 591 14.77 -35.57 1.60
CA ASN A 591 15.67 -35.83 0.49
C ASN A 591 14.97 -36.25 -0.81
N SER A 592 13.81 -36.91 -0.74
CA SER A 592 13.02 -37.25 -1.93
C SER A 592 12.41 -36.01 -2.56
N SER A 593 11.86 -35.10 -1.74
CA SER A 593 11.26 -33.86 -2.21
C SER A 593 12.33 -32.84 -2.65
N LEU A 594 13.51 -32.82 -2.03
CA LEU A 594 14.63 -31.97 -2.46
C LEU A 594 14.98 -32.12 -3.95
N LYS A 595 14.77 -33.31 -4.52
CA LYS A 595 15.01 -33.57 -5.94
C LYS A 595 14.04 -32.85 -6.88
N THR A 596 12.90 -32.38 -6.40
CA THR A 596 11.96 -31.57 -7.19
C THR A 596 12.50 -30.15 -7.40
N LEU A 597 13.25 -29.62 -6.44
CA LEU A 597 13.94 -28.33 -6.54
C LEU A 597 15.15 -28.40 -7.50
N GLY A 598 15.76 -29.58 -7.63
CA GLY A 598 16.85 -29.84 -8.57
C GLY A 598 17.48 -31.22 -8.39
N SER A 599 17.64 -31.95 -9.49
CA SER A 599 18.17 -33.33 -9.48
C SER A 599 19.59 -33.46 -8.90
N GLN A 600 20.39 -32.40 -8.98
CA GLN A 600 21.77 -32.32 -8.48
C GLN A 600 21.86 -32.23 -6.95
N TYR A 601 20.81 -31.76 -6.28
CA TYR A 601 20.88 -31.42 -4.85
C TYR A 601 20.93 -32.68 -3.98
N HIS A 602 21.85 -32.71 -3.01
CA HIS A 602 22.03 -33.82 -2.08
C HIS A 602 22.64 -33.35 -0.76
N ILE A 603 22.15 -33.91 0.34
CA ILE A 603 22.59 -33.64 1.71
C ILE A 603 22.12 -34.80 2.60
N PRO A 604 22.83 -35.19 3.69
CA PRO A 604 22.24 -36.03 4.72
C PRO A 604 20.99 -35.36 5.31
N SER A 605 19.90 -36.10 5.50
CA SER A 605 18.61 -35.50 5.91
C SER A 605 18.66 -34.82 7.29
N ASP A 606 19.59 -35.26 8.14
CA ASP A 606 19.83 -34.78 9.50
C ASP A 606 21.10 -33.91 9.60
N TYR A 607 21.66 -33.43 8.48
CA TYR A 607 22.92 -32.68 8.47
C TYR A 607 22.90 -31.47 9.42
N PHE A 608 21.79 -30.74 9.44
CA PHE A 608 21.60 -29.59 10.33
C PHE A 608 21.09 -29.97 11.73
N ALA A 609 20.78 -31.24 12.04
CA ALA A 609 20.51 -31.66 13.42
C ALA A 609 21.78 -31.58 14.31
N ASN A 610 22.96 -31.57 13.69
CA ASN A 610 24.24 -31.37 14.37
C ASN A 610 24.45 -29.90 14.75
N LEU A 611 24.44 -29.59 16.06
CA LEU A 611 24.61 -28.25 16.59
C LEU A 611 25.87 -27.54 16.07
N TYR A 612 27.01 -28.25 15.99
CA TYR A 612 28.26 -27.65 15.52
C TYR A 612 28.23 -27.31 14.03
N VAL A 613 27.37 -27.94 13.24
CA VAL A 613 27.13 -27.56 11.84
C VAL A 613 26.36 -26.24 11.79
N ARG A 614 25.24 -26.11 12.53
CA ARG A 614 24.47 -24.85 12.59
C ARG A 614 25.32 -23.70 13.10
N GLU A 615 26.08 -23.92 14.17
CA GLU A 615 27.05 -22.97 14.71
C GLU A 615 28.09 -22.56 13.63
N ALA A 616 28.73 -23.54 12.96
CA ALA A 616 29.69 -23.25 11.89
C ALA A 616 29.08 -22.40 10.77
N PHE A 617 27.85 -22.73 10.36
CA PHE A 617 27.13 -22.03 9.29
C PHE A 617 26.79 -20.60 9.71
N ALA A 618 26.34 -20.38 10.95
CA ALA A 618 26.05 -19.04 11.47
C ALA A 618 27.33 -18.16 11.53
N TYR A 619 28.45 -18.70 12.04
CA TYR A 619 29.73 -17.98 12.05
C TYR A 619 30.32 -17.75 10.64
N ALA A 620 29.85 -18.47 9.62
CA ALA A 620 30.24 -18.24 8.23
C ALA A 620 29.43 -17.13 7.54
N PHE A 621 28.32 -16.66 8.13
CA PHE A 621 27.54 -15.55 7.59
C PHE A 621 28.19 -14.21 7.96
N ASN A 622 28.40 -13.33 6.97
CA ASN A 622 29.02 -12.03 7.19
C ASN A 622 27.97 -10.95 7.48
N TYR A 623 27.52 -10.89 8.74
CA TYR A 623 26.48 -9.98 9.22
C TYR A 623 26.77 -8.50 8.93
N THR A 624 27.99 -8.04 9.19
CA THR A 624 28.40 -6.65 8.92
C THR A 624 28.31 -6.33 7.43
N ASN A 625 28.88 -7.18 6.56
CA ASN A 625 28.79 -6.94 5.12
C ASN A 625 27.34 -7.02 4.60
N TYR A 626 26.52 -7.89 5.19
CA TYR A 626 25.11 -7.99 4.87
C TYR A 626 24.38 -6.66 5.14
N ILE A 627 24.41 -6.16 6.37
CA ILE A 627 23.74 -4.91 6.75
C ILE A 627 24.34 -3.70 6.00
N ASP A 628 25.67 -3.57 6.00
CA ASP A 628 26.31 -2.34 5.56
C ASP A 628 26.31 -2.18 4.03
N ASN A 629 26.48 -3.29 3.29
CA ASN A 629 26.72 -3.25 1.84
C ASN A 629 25.63 -3.93 1.00
N ILE A 630 25.03 -5.02 1.48
CA ILE A 630 24.00 -5.76 0.72
C ILE A 630 22.63 -5.12 0.92
N VAL A 631 22.17 -5.02 2.17
CA VAL A 631 21.00 -4.21 2.57
C VAL A 631 21.28 -2.74 2.22
N GLY A 632 22.46 -2.26 2.62
CA GLY A 632 23.05 -1.03 2.10
C GLY A 632 23.12 0.13 3.08
N ASN A 633 23.17 -0.15 4.39
CA ASN A 633 23.14 0.89 5.40
C ASN A 633 24.29 1.90 5.27
N GLU A 634 25.54 1.43 5.36
CA GLU A 634 26.71 2.29 5.16
C GLU A 634 26.84 2.72 3.70
N LYS A 635 26.51 1.83 2.75
CA LYS A 635 26.61 2.09 1.31
C LYS A 635 25.80 3.29 0.87
N TYR A 636 24.60 3.48 1.41
CA TYR A 636 23.68 4.57 1.04
C TYR A 636 23.51 5.62 2.14
N GLY A 637 24.06 5.40 3.34
CA GLY A 637 23.98 6.33 4.46
C GLY A 637 22.56 6.45 5.04
N PHE A 638 21.82 5.34 5.09
CA PHE A 638 20.45 5.25 5.59
C PHE A 638 20.24 3.94 6.31
N ASP A 639 19.41 3.93 7.35
CA ASP A 639 19.19 2.73 8.15
C ASP A 639 17.98 1.95 7.60
N PHE A 640 18.22 1.04 6.67
CA PHE A 640 17.16 0.17 6.14
C PHE A 640 16.85 -1.00 7.06
N ALA A 641 17.76 -1.34 7.96
CA ALA A 641 17.59 -2.42 8.90
C ALA A 641 18.65 -2.39 10.01
N SER A 642 18.27 -2.83 11.20
CA SER A 642 19.18 -3.03 12.32
C SER A 642 19.58 -4.50 12.46
N PRO A 643 20.87 -4.82 12.71
CA PRO A 643 21.26 -6.18 13.03
C PRO A 643 20.58 -6.63 14.32
N TYR A 644 19.98 -7.82 14.29
CA TYR A 644 19.28 -8.36 15.46
C TYR A 644 19.51 -9.87 15.59
N ALA A 645 19.47 -10.37 16.83
CA ALA A 645 19.60 -11.78 17.17
C ALA A 645 18.71 -12.12 18.36
N GLY A 646 17.76 -13.02 18.14
CA GLY A 646 16.65 -13.32 19.02
C GLY A 646 15.35 -13.39 18.23
N VAL A 647 14.19 -13.44 18.87
CA VAL A 647 12.87 -13.24 18.22
C VAL A 647 11.99 -12.24 18.99
N ILE A 648 12.39 -11.84 20.20
CA ILE A 648 11.66 -10.83 20.97
C ILE A 648 12.24 -9.46 20.63
N ILE A 649 11.91 -8.96 19.44
CA ILE A 649 12.48 -7.76 18.80
C ILE A 649 12.19 -6.43 19.53
N PRO A 650 13.00 -5.38 19.28
CA PRO A 650 12.69 -4.02 19.70
C PRO A 650 11.26 -3.60 19.33
N GLY A 651 10.52 -3.07 20.30
CA GLY A 651 9.11 -2.66 20.15
C GLY A 651 8.12 -3.60 20.84
N LEU A 652 8.50 -4.86 21.06
CA LEU A 652 7.71 -5.80 21.85
C LEU A 652 7.95 -5.62 23.36
N PRO A 653 6.94 -5.92 24.21
CA PRO A 653 7.16 -6.13 25.63
C PRO A 653 8.28 -7.15 25.88
N TYR A 654 9.03 -6.98 26.97
CA TYR A 654 10.10 -7.91 27.36
C TYR A 654 11.23 -8.10 26.34
N TYR A 655 11.40 -7.16 25.40
CA TYR A 655 12.56 -7.08 24.51
C TYR A 655 13.87 -7.47 25.21
N VAL A 656 14.62 -8.40 24.59
CA VAL A 656 15.91 -8.86 25.07
C VAL A 656 17.00 -8.34 24.14
N PRO A 657 17.82 -7.36 24.55
CA PRO A 657 18.86 -6.86 23.68
C PRO A 657 19.92 -7.95 23.43
N PRO A 658 20.44 -8.10 22.19
CA PRO A 658 21.44 -9.13 21.89
C PRO A 658 22.71 -9.02 22.74
N SER A 659 23.03 -7.83 23.26
CA SER A 659 24.14 -7.61 24.20
C SER A 659 23.98 -8.31 25.56
N GLU A 660 22.76 -8.73 25.91
CA GLU A 660 22.46 -9.50 27.12
C GLU A 660 22.43 -11.02 26.87
N LEU A 661 22.59 -11.45 25.62
CA LEU A 661 22.65 -12.85 25.21
C LEU A 661 24.11 -13.28 25.03
N SER A 662 24.44 -14.49 25.47
CA SER A 662 25.71 -15.13 25.19
C SER A 662 25.66 -15.95 23.90
N ASN A 663 26.82 -16.20 23.29
CA ASN A 663 26.98 -17.04 22.10
C ASN A 663 26.27 -16.54 20.83
N VAL A 664 25.87 -15.27 20.79
CA VAL A 664 25.40 -14.64 19.55
C VAL A 664 26.50 -14.74 18.48
N PRO A 665 26.24 -15.39 17.33
CA PRO A 665 27.25 -15.58 16.29
C PRO A 665 27.85 -14.27 15.80
N THR A 666 29.13 -14.34 15.44
CA THR A 666 29.82 -13.25 14.73
C THR A 666 30.55 -13.82 13.52
N PHE A 667 30.85 -13.01 12.52
CA PHE A 667 31.53 -13.51 11.32
C PHE A 667 32.97 -13.95 11.63
N ASN A 668 33.26 -15.24 11.52
CA ASN A 668 34.60 -15.81 11.71
C ASN A 668 34.77 -17.15 10.97
N LEU A 669 35.31 -17.09 9.74
CA LEU A 669 35.52 -18.29 8.91
C LEU A 669 36.50 -19.31 9.51
N THR A 670 37.48 -18.85 10.30
CA THR A 670 38.45 -19.76 10.93
C THR A 670 37.75 -20.61 11.99
N TYR A 671 36.99 -19.96 12.87
CA TYR A 671 36.22 -20.64 13.90
C TYR A 671 35.10 -21.51 13.31
N ALA A 672 34.40 -21.01 12.28
CA ALA A 672 33.41 -21.79 11.54
C ALA A 672 34.00 -23.11 10.99
N LYS A 673 35.21 -23.05 10.41
CA LYS A 673 35.90 -24.25 9.94
C LYS A 673 36.28 -25.21 11.07
N GLU A 674 36.77 -24.70 12.20
CA GLU A 674 37.10 -25.52 13.37
C GLU A 674 35.86 -26.24 13.92
N LEU A 675 34.72 -25.56 13.96
CA LEU A 675 33.43 -26.12 14.36
C LEU A 675 32.96 -27.21 13.39
N LEU A 676 33.10 -26.99 12.08
CA LEU A 676 32.75 -27.99 11.08
C LEU A 676 33.66 -29.24 11.14
N ILE A 677 34.93 -29.08 11.51
CA ILE A 677 35.82 -30.21 11.80
C ILE A 677 35.36 -30.93 13.07
N LYS A 678 35.04 -30.18 14.13
CA LYS A 678 34.56 -30.72 15.41
C LYS A 678 33.22 -31.46 15.28
N SER A 679 32.36 -31.02 14.36
CA SER A 679 31.07 -31.65 14.09
C SER A 679 31.21 -33.05 13.47
N GLY A 680 32.38 -33.36 12.89
CA GLY A 680 32.61 -34.58 12.11
C GLY A 680 32.08 -34.52 10.68
N MET A 681 31.55 -33.36 10.23
CA MET A 681 30.97 -33.19 8.90
C MET A 681 31.92 -32.53 7.88
N TYR A 682 33.14 -32.16 8.30
CA TYR A 682 34.18 -31.71 7.37
C TYR A 682 34.52 -32.80 6.33
N ASN A 683 34.59 -32.40 5.06
CA ASN A 683 34.71 -33.22 3.84
C ASN A 683 33.47 -34.05 3.47
N VAL A 684 32.32 -33.85 4.12
CA VAL A 684 31.06 -34.44 3.64
C VAL A 684 30.57 -33.64 2.44
N SER A 685 30.42 -34.30 1.29
CA SER A 685 29.90 -33.67 0.07
C SER A 685 28.43 -33.35 0.20
N ILE A 686 28.07 -32.08 0.04
CA ILE A 686 26.70 -31.61 -0.06
C ILE A 686 26.57 -30.65 -1.25
N ASN A 687 25.43 -30.71 -1.94
CA ASN A 687 25.01 -29.72 -2.92
C ASN A 687 23.60 -29.26 -2.58
N ILE A 688 23.41 -28.02 -2.16
CA ILE A 688 22.13 -27.52 -1.63
C ILE A 688 21.70 -26.20 -2.25
N PRO A 689 20.39 -25.96 -2.41
CA PRO A 689 19.87 -24.63 -2.62
C PRO A 689 19.79 -23.86 -1.30
N ILE A 690 19.94 -22.54 -1.36
CA ILE A 690 19.49 -21.59 -0.34
C ILE A 690 18.27 -20.88 -0.93
N ILE A 691 17.08 -21.13 -0.39
CA ILE A 691 15.84 -20.62 -0.97
C ILE A 691 15.63 -19.16 -0.57
N VAL A 692 15.27 -18.32 -1.54
CA VAL A 692 14.95 -16.90 -1.36
C VAL A 692 13.67 -16.59 -2.15
N SER A 693 12.83 -15.69 -1.65
CA SER A 693 11.61 -15.28 -2.35
C SER A 693 11.91 -14.59 -3.69
N SER A 694 11.12 -14.90 -4.71
CA SER A 694 11.31 -14.38 -6.07
C SER A 694 11.19 -12.85 -6.13
N GLY A 695 12.22 -12.19 -6.65
CA GLY A 695 12.27 -10.73 -6.73
C GLY A 695 13.08 -10.07 -5.61
N ASP A 696 13.37 -10.80 -4.53
CA ASP A 696 14.26 -10.34 -3.48
C ASP A 696 15.73 -10.43 -3.92
N THR A 697 16.23 -9.32 -4.48
CA THR A 697 17.61 -9.25 -4.98
C THR A 697 18.63 -9.02 -3.88
N VAL A 698 18.21 -8.48 -2.72
CA VAL A 698 19.06 -8.18 -1.58
C VAL A 698 19.46 -9.49 -0.91
N ASP A 699 18.48 -10.31 -0.55
CA ASP A 699 18.74 -11.55 0.19
C ASP A 699 19.25 -12.69 -0.68
N TYR A 700 18.98 -12.63 -1.99
CA TYR A 700 19.66 -13.48 -2.96
C TYR A 700 21.17 -13.21 -2.98
N ALA A 701 21.58 -11.93 -2.93
CA ALA A 701 22.99 -11.56 -2.83
C ALA A 701 23.60 -11.96 -1.48
N ALA A 702 22.84 -11.86 -0.38
CA ALA A 702 23.26 -12.34 0.94
C ALA A 702 23.49 -13.86 0.95
N ALA A 703 22.55 -14.63 0.39
CA ALA A 703 22.67 -16.08 0.21
C ALA A 703 23.86 -16.45 -0.69
N GLN A 704 24.13 -15.67 -1.75
CA GLN A 704 25.30 -15.88 -2.60
C GLN A 704 26.63 -15.62 -1.86
N MET A 705 26.71 -14.54 -1.08
CA MET A 705 27.86 -14.24 -0.22
C MET A 705 28.09 -15.38 0.77
N TRP A 706 27.04 -15.87 1.41
CA TRP A 706 27.12 -16.94 2.39
C TRP A 706 27.53 -18.27 1.75
N ALA A 707 26.98 -18.61 0.59
CA ALA A 707 27.38 -19.80 -0.17
C ALA A 707 28.88 -19.80 -0.50
N GLN A 708 29.46 -18.66 -0.86
CA GLN A 708 30.90 -18.53 -1.09
C GLN A 708 31.71 -18.74 0.19
N ALA A 709 31.26 -18.18 1.32
CA ALA A 709 31.90 -18.38 2.62
C ALA A 709 31.86 -19.85 3.07
N LEU A 710 30.73 -20.52 2.87
CA LEU A 710 30.58 -21.96 3.17
C LEU A 710 31.54 -22.83 2.35
N ASN A 711 31.72 -22.52 1.06
CA ASN A 711 32.69 -23.21 0.22
C ASN A 711 34.16 -22.96 0.65
N GLN A 712 34.46 -21.78 1.23
CA GLN A 712 35.79 -21.47 1.74
C GLN A 712 36.15 -22.27 2.99
N ILE A 713 35.19 -22.51 3.88
CA ILE A 713 35.44 -23.34 5.08
C ILE A 713 35.60 -24.81 4.70
N ASP A 714 34.83 -25.31 3.72
CA ASP A 714 34.93 -26.65 3.15
C ASP A 714 34.54 -26.68 1.65
N PRO A 715 35.48 -26.98 0.73
CA PRO A 715 35.19 -27.07 -0.70
C PRO A 715 34.16 -28.14 -1.11
N ASN A 716 33.84 -29.08 -0.22
CA ASN A 716 32.81 -30.09 -0.42
C ASN A 716 31.39 -29.58 -0.15
N ILE A 717 31.26 -28.37 0.40
CA ILE A 717 29.99 -27.66 0.49
C ILE A 717 29.78 -26.86 -0.80
N GLN A 718 28.81 -27.29 -1.60
CA GLN A 718 28.31 -26.53 -2.75
C GLN A 718 26.93 -25.98 -2.40
N ALA A 719 26.83 -24.69 -2.14
CA ALA A 719 25.55 -24.01 -1.93
C ALA A 719 25.31 -22.99 -3.05
N GLN A 720 24.05 -22.73 -3.38
CA GLN A 720 23.69 -21.70 -4.35
C GLN A 720 22.28 -21.17 -4.07
N PRO A 721 22.05 -19.85 -4.22
CA PRO A 721 20.73 -19.29 -4.04
C PRO A 721 19.75 -19.74 -5.15
N LEU A 722 18.49 -19.96 -4.79
CA LEU A 722 17.41 -20.37 -5.67
C LEU A 722 16.15 -19.54 -5.36
N TYR A 723 15.59 -18.89 -6.39
CA TYR A 723 14.32 -18.20 -6.27
C TYR A 723 13.15 -19.17 -6.31
N LEU A 724 12.21 -19.01 -5.38
CA LEU A 724 10.86 -19.59 -5.43
C LEU A 724 9.82 -18.50 -5.14
N PRO A 725 8.59 -18.57 -5.68
CA PRO A 725 7.50 -17.69 -5.25
C PRO A 725 7.22 -17.86 -3.76
N PHE A 726 6.85 -16.79 -3.05
CA PHE A 726 6.52 -16.86 -1.62
C PHE A 726 5.48 -17.94 -1.30
N SER A 727 4.41 -18.03 -2.09
CA SER A 727 3.37 -19.06 -1.92
C SER A 727 3.88 -20.50 -2.10
N GLU A 728 4.91 -20.71 -2.95
CA GLU A 728 5.55 -22.01 -3.09
C GLU A 728 6.41 -22.34 -1.88
N ILE A 729 7.13 -21.36 -1.33
CA ILE A 729 7.92 -21.54 -0.10
C ILE A 729 7.01 -22.01 1.05
N ILE A 730 5.91 -21.28 1.31
CA ILE A 730 4.92 -21.65 2.33
C ILE A 730 4.31 -23.04 2.03
N GLY A 731 3.99 -23.33 0.77
CA GLY A 731 3.44 -24.64 0.37
C GLY A 731 4.40 -25.82 0.57
N LEU A 732 5.71 -25.57 0.70
CA LEU A 732 6.73 -26.58 0.97
C LEU A 732 6.94 -26.82 2.48
N GLU A 733 6.47 -25.94 3.36
CA GLU A 733 6.58 -26.04 4.83
C GLU A 733 5.60 -27.06 5.42
N VAL A 734 5.73 -28.31 5.00
CA VAL A 734 4.91 -29.42 5.48
C VAL A 734 5.74 -30.27 6.47
N PRO A 735 5.28 -30.48 7.72
CA PRO A 735 5.95 -31.32 8.72
C PRO A 735 6.41 -32.68 8.17
N GLY A 736 7.73 -32.92 8.24
CA GLY A 736 8.38 -34.13 7.76
C GLY A 736 8.48 -34.29 6.24
N GLN A 737 8.05 -33.28 5.47
CA GLN A 737 8.11 -33.26 4.01
C GLN A 737 8.87 -32.05 3.44
N ASN A 738 9.23 -31.07 4.28
CA ASN A 738 9.96 -29.88 3.89
C ASN A 738 11.28 -30.25 3.17
N PRO A 739 11.45 -29.90 1.87
CA PRO A 739 12.66 -30.19 1.11
C PRO A 739 13.77 -29.15 1.28
N MET A 740 13.47 -27.98 1.86
CA MET A 740 14.34 -26.81 1.81
C MET A 740 15.42 -26.94 2.89
N PRO A 741 16.72 -27.12 2.55
CA PRO A 741 17.77 -27.28 3.57
C PRO A 741 17.99 -25.97 4.35
N ILE A 742 17.99 -24.86 3.61
CA ILE A 742 18.09 -23.49 4.11
C ILE A 742 17.14 -22.64 3.28
N TYR A 743 16.39 -21.77 3.95
CA TYR A 743 15.55 -20.78 3.29
C TYR A 743 15.53 -19.47 4.08
N TYR A 744 15.33 -18.35 3.39
CA TYR A 744 15.18 -17.02 3.98
C TYR A 744 13.70 -16.68 4.11
N LEU A 745 13.27 -16.34 5.31
CA LEU A 745 11.93 -15.88 5.61
C LEU A 745 11.97 -14.90 6.79
N GLY A 746 10.80 -14.51 7.28
CA GLY A 746 10.68 -13.65 8.44
C GLY A 746 9.32 -13.77 9.10
N TRP A 747 9.20 -13.12 10.25
CA TRP A 747 7.92 -12.96 10.95
C TRP A 747 7.56 -11.49 10.94
N ILE A 748 6.32 -11.18 10.56
CA ILE A 748 5.70 -9.87 10.77
C ILE A 748 4.66 -10.11 11.86
N ALA A 749 4.63 -9.24 12.87
CA ALA A 749 3.72 -9.42 14.00
C ALA A 749 2.28 -9.57 13.52
N ASP A 750 1.57 -10.58 14.02
CA ASP A 750 0.11 -10.68 13.97
C ASP A 750 -0.53 -9.89 15.12
N TYR A 751 0.18 -9.80 16.24
CA TYR A 751 -0.11 -8.88 17.33
C TYR A 751 1.18 -8.55 18.11
N PRO A 752 1.31 -7.35 18.70
CA PRO A 752 2.56 -6.86 19.25
C PRO A 752 2.83 -7.40 20.67
N TYR A 753 3.01 -8.72 20.79
CA TYR A 753 3.36 -9.39 22.03
C TYR A 753 4.33 -10.56 21.79
N PRO A 754 5.27 -10.87 22.71
CA PRO A 754 6.26 -11.92 22.52
C PRO A 754 5.71 -13.29 22.14
N SER A 755 4.54 -13.68 22.67
CA SER A 755 3.93 -14.98 22.38
C SER A 755 3.69 -15.19 20.89
N ASP A 756 3.49 -14.11 20.13
CA ASP A 756 3.32 -14.20 18.68
C ASP A 756 4.58 -14.73 17.98
N PHE A 757 5.72 -14.15 18.34
CA PHE A 757 7.02 -14.50 17.77
C PHE A 757 7.53 -15.83 18.33
N VAL A 758 7.63 -15.96 19.67
CA VAL A 758 8.26 -17.15 20.28
C VAL A 758 7.46 -18.43 20.03
N ASN A 759 6.13 -18.37 19.91
CA ASN A 759 5.34 -19.56 19.64
C ASN A 759 5.45 -19.97 18.17
N ALA A 760 5.45 -19.01 17.24
CA ALA A 760 5.65 -19.30 15.82
C ALA A 760 7.07 -19.81 15.53
N MET A 761 8.08 -19.24 16.20
CA MET A 761 9.48 -19.39 15.81
C MET A 761 10.28 -20.35 16.69
N TYR A 762 9.91 -20.60 17.94
CA TYR A 762 10.69 -21.47 18.84
C TYR A 762 9.94 -22.68 19.36
N LEU A 763 8.67 -22.50 19.75
CA LEU A 763 7.88 -23.54 20.41
C LEU A 763 7.66 -24.76 19.50
N GLU A 764 7.78 -25.95 20.05
CA GLU A 764 7.47 -27.19 19.33
C GLU A 764 6.05 -27.15 18.74
N ASN A 765 5.92 -27.52 17.46
CA ASN A 765 4.70 -27.37 16.64
C ASN A 765 4.37 -25.94 16.17
N GLY A 766 5.23 -24.95 16.46
CA GLY A 766 5.13 -23.61 15.88
C GLY A 766 5.35 -23.59 14.36
N THR A 767 5.04 -22.45 13.73
CA THR A 767 5.11 -22.23 12.28
C THR A 767 6.42 -22.69 11.65
N TYR A 768 7.57 -22.37 12.25
CA TYR A 768 8.88 -22.82 11.77
C TYR A 768 9.34 -24.14 12.40
N PRO A 769 9.25 -24.35 13.73
CA PRO A 769 9.70 -25.61 14.33
C PRO A 769 9.05 -26.87 13.76
N ALA A 770 7.75 -26.82 13.43
CA ALA A 770 7.00 -27.97 12.92
C ALA A 770 7.50 -28.50 11.57
N PRO A 771 7.56 -27.69 10.48
CA PRO A 771 8.06 -28.14 9.18
C PRO A 771 9.54 -28.52 9.20
N ASP A 772 10.33 -27.91 10.07
CA ASP A 772 11.79 -28.06 10.09
C ASP A 772 12.30 -29.17 11.00
N GLY A 773 11.41 -29.91 11.67
CA GLY A 773 11.73 -31.10 12.44
C GLY A 773 12.21 -30.83 13.87
N TRP A 774 11.99 -29.62 14.39
CA TRP A 774 12.26 -29.30 15.79
C TRP A 774 11.24 -29.96 16.71
N THR A 775 11.57 -31.16 17.16
CA THR A 775 10.86 -31.84 18.26
C THR A 775 11.84 -32.48 19.22
N VAL A 776 11.49 -32.51 20.50
CA VAL A 776 12.29 -33.20 21.53
C VAL A 776 12.49 -34.68 21.14
N GLN A 777 11.43 -35.31 20.62
CA GLN A 777 11.46 -36.72 20.21
C GLN A 777 12.42 -36.97 19.05
N TYR A 778 12.41 -36.13 18.02
CA TYR A 778 13.29 -36.29 16.86
C TYR A 778 14.76 -36.15 17.26
N LEU A 779 15.11 -35.11 18.02
CA LEU A 779 16.47 -34.91 18.53
C LEU A 779 16.95 -36.09 19.40
N GLN A 780 16.07 -36.64 20.25
CA GLN A 780 16.38 -37.86 21.02
C GLN A 780 16.61 -39.08 20.13
N SER A 781 15.81 -39.25 19.08
CA SER A 781 15.92 -40.38 18.16
C SER A 781 17.27 -40.39 17.41
N LEU A 782 17.84 -39.22 17.17
CA LEU A 782 19.18 -39.03 16.59
C LEU A 782 20.32 -39.13 17.63
N GLY A 783 20.00 -39.28 18.92
CA GLY A 783 20.99 -39.33 20.00
C GLY A 783 21.51 -37.96 20.45
N HIS A 784 20.91 -36.85 20.02
CA HIS A 784 21.25 -35.50 20.44
C HIS A 784 20.62 -35.11 21.79
N THR A 785 20.85 -35.94 22.83
CA THR A 785 20.18 -35.85 24.14
C THR A 785 20.33 -34.49 24.83
N ASN A 786 21.50 -33.84 24.73
CA ASN A 786 21.71 -32.50 25.29
C ASN A 786 20.88 -31.42 24.57
N GLN A 787 20.81 -31.48 23.23
CA GLN A 787 19.99 -30.54 22.45
C GLN A 787 18.52 -30.75 22.76
N ALA A 788 18.06 -32.00 22.83
CA ALA A 788 16.68 -32.33 23.16
C ALA A 788 16.28 -31.83 24.56
N ARG A 789 17.19 -31.94 25.55
CA ARG A 789 16.95 -31.39 26.90
C ARG A 789 16.83 -29.87 26.88
N LEU A 790 17.74 -29.18 26.19
CA LEU A 790 17.68 -27.72 26.05
C LEU A 790 16.39 -27.29 25.35
N TYR A 791 16.01 -27.96 24.26
CA TYR A 791 14.78 -27.66 23.54
C TYR A 791 13.53 -27.89 24.39
N GLN A 792 13.51 -28.95 25.20
CA GLN A 792 12.45 -29.17 26.20
C GLN A 792 12.38 -28.03 27.25
N GLU A 793 13.54 -27.57 27.74
CA GLU A 793 13.61 -26.44 28.69
C GLU A 793 13.11 -25.14 28.06
N LEU A 794 13.49 -24.87 26.81
CA LEU A 794 12.97 -23.76 26.01
C LEU A 794 11.45 -23.82 25.89
N ASN A 795 10.87 -24.97 25.49
CA ASN A 795 9.42 -25.14 25.38
C ASN A 795 8.73 -24.85 26.73
N THR A 796 9.27 -25.39 27.82
CA THR A 796 8.73 -25.15 29.16
C THR A 796 8.81 -23.68 29.56
N TYR A 797 9.90 -22.97 29.27
CA TYR A 797 9.99 -21.55 29.59
C TYR A 797 9.00 -20.69 28.79
N ILE A 798 8.78 -21.00 27.52
CA ILE A 798 7.76 -20.32 26.70
C ILE A 798 6.37 -20.55 27.33
N GLU A 799 6.01 -21.80 27.61
CA GLU A 799 4.72 -22.14 28.24
C GLU A 799 4.55 -21.47 29.62
N GLU A 800 5.60 -21.40 30.44
CA GLU A 800 5.54 -20.71 31.74
C GLU A 800 5.41 -19.18 31.57
N ALA A 801 6.04 -18.59 30.55
CA ALA A 801 5.93 -17.16 30.24
C ALA A 801 4.52 -16.77 29.77
N ASP A 802 3.92 -17.57 28.90
CA ASP A 802 2.58 -17.33 28.34
C ASP A 802 1.45 -17.48 29.37
N ASN A 803 1.70 -18.24 30.45
CA ASN A 803 0.68 -18.55 31.46
C ASN A 803 0.83 -17.76 32.77
N THR A 804 1.95 -17.05 32.99
CA THR A 804 2.16 -16.28 34.21
C THR A 804 1.53 -14.88 34.15
N ALA A 805 0.80 -14.50 35.20
CA ALA A 805 0.26 -13.14 35.34
C ALA A 805 1.30 -12.12 35.87
N ASN A 806 2.51 -12.56 36.23
CA ASN A 806 3.57 -11.69 36.74
C ASN A 806 4.53 -11.29 35.61
N ALA A 807 4.46 -10.03 35.18
CA ALA A 807 5.27 -9.47 34.10
C ALA A 807 6.79 -9.63 34.32
N THR A 808 7.29 -9.53 35.56
CA THR A 808 8.72 -9.75 35.85
C THR A 808 9.12 -11.20 35.66
N GLN A 809 8.22 -12.13 36.01
CA GLN A 809 8.44 -13.55 35.82
C GLN A 809 8.34 -13.95 34.34
N ALA A 810 7.37 -13.39 33.61
CA ALA A 810 7.26 -13.57 32.16
C ALA A 810 8.53 -13.11 31.45
N ALA A 811 9.02 -11.90 31.76
CA ALA A 811 10.27 -11.36 31.20
C ALA A 811 11.48 -12.26 31.48
N TYR A 812 11.57 -12.82 32.69
CA TYR A 812 12.64 -13.76 33.03
C TYR A 812 12.58 -15.03 32.17
N TYR A 813 11.40 -15.65 32.06
CA TYR A 813 11.22 -16.88 31.31
C TYR A 813 11.46 -16.71 29.81
N TYR A 814 10.89 -15.67 29.22
CA TYR A 814 11.16 -15.32 27.82
C TYR A 814 12.65 -15.10 27.57
N LYS A 815 13.37 -14.41 28.45
CA LYS A 815 14.82 -14.26 28.33
C LYS A 815 15.57 -15.59 28.42
N GLN A 816 15.13 -16.54 29.25
CA GLN A 816 15.74 -17.87 29.29
C GLN A 816 15.47 -18.66 28.00
N ALA A 817 14.25 -18.59 27.46
CA ALA A 817 13.92 -19.20 26.18
C ALA A 817 14.78 -18.62 25.04
N GLU A 818 14.92 -17.30 24.98
CA GLU A 818 15.76 -16.59 24.01
C GLU A 818 17.22 -17.07 24.06
N GLN A 819 17.81 -17.13 25.26
CA GLN A 819 19.18 -17.60 25.44
C GLN A 819 19.36 -19.05 24.96
N ILE A 820 18.41 -19.94 25.27
CA ILE A 820 18.49 -21.33 24.84
C ILE A 820 18.37 -21.44 23.32
N ALA A 821 17.51 -20.66 22.67
CA ALA A 821 17.38 -20.66 21.22
C ALA A 821 18.67 -20.21 20.52
N ILE A 822 19.33 -19.17 21.05
CA ILE A 822 20.66 -18.74 20.61
C ILE A 822 21.69 -19.86 20.80
N ASP A 823 21.72 -20.51 21.97
CA ASP A 823 22.66 -21.61 22.26
C ASP A 823 22.42 -22.84 21.37
N LEU A 824 21.19 -23.02 20.89
CA LEU A 824 20.81 -24.06 19.92
C LEU A 824 21.10 -23.63 18.47
N TYR A 825 21.45 -22.37 18.20
CA TYR A 825 21.62 -21.84 16.84
C TYR A 825 20.43 -22.22 15.95
N MET A 826 19.20 -21.95 16.41
CA MET A 826 17.99 -22.31 15.67
C MET A 826 17.94 -21.61 14.30
N TYR A 827 18.42 -20.37 14.24
CA TYR A 827 18.44 -19.53 13.05
C TYR A 827 19.80 -18.88 12.83
N VAL A 828 20.03 -18.43 11.60
CA VAL A 828 20.97 -17.34 11.32
C VAL A 828 20.16 -16.05 11.36
N TYR A 829 20.06 -15.46 12.56
CA TYR A 829 19.37 -14.19 12.77
C TYR A 829 20.07 -13.07 12.04
N THR A 830 19.35 -12.30 11.22
CA THR A 830 19.99 -11.29 10.37
C THR A 830 19.63 -9.88 10.75
N GLN A 831 18.33 -9.53 10.73
CA GLN A 831 17.92 -8.14 10.83
C GLN A 831 16.46 -7.98 11.31
N GLN A 832 16.23 -6.84 11.97
CA GLN A 832 14.92 -6.19 12.01
C GLN A 832 14.94 -5.05 10.97
N PRO A 833 14.07 -5.06 9.95
CA PRO A 833 14.04 -4.00 8.96
C PRO A 833 13.48 -2.69 9.56
N ASN A 834 13.85 -1.59 8.93
CA ASN A 834 13.21 -0.29 9.09
C ASN A 834 12.58 0.07 7.73
N ALA A 835 11.32 0.48 7.75
CA ALA A 835 10.61 0.88 6.54
C ALA A 835 10.69 2.40 6.35
N PHE A 836 10.28 2.87 5.18
CA PHE A 836 10.21 4.29 4.89
C PHE A 836 9.12 4.64 3.87
N TRP A 837 8.45 5.77 4.09
CA TRP A 837 7.59 6.39 3.09
C TRP A 837 8.37 7.42 2.30
N VAL A 838 8.16 7.43 0.98
CA VAL A 838 8.61 8.52 0.11
C VAL A 838 7.38 9.26 -0.38
N VAL A 839 7.24 10.52 0.05
CA VAL A 839 6.06 11.31 -0.27
C VAL A 839 6.44 12.64 -0.92
N LYS A 840 5.49 13.24 -1.64
CA LYS A 840 5.67 14.58 -2.18
C LYS A 840 5.74 15.63 -1.07
N PRO A 841 6.45 16.76 -1.27
CA PRO A 841 6.64 17.77 -0.24
C PRO A 841 5.35 18.42 0.28
N TYR A 842 4.26 18.34 -0.49
CA TYR A 842 2.93 18.81 -0.13
C TYR A 842 2.08 17.74 0.60
N MET A 843 2.64 16.57 0.86
CA MET A 843 2.02 15.53 1.70
C MET A 843 2.57 15.66 3.12
N THR A 844 1.67 15.67 4.10
CA THR A 844 2.00 15.75 5.52
C THR A 844 1.09 14.83 6.34
N GLY A 845 1.55 14.39 7.51
CA GLY A 845 0.68 13.68 8.45
C GLY A 845 -0.34 14.61 9.11
N TYR A 846 -1.41 14.04 9.64
CA TYR A 846 -2.51 14.77 10.26
C TYR A 846 -1.99 15.69 11.37
N GLN A 847 -2.40 16.96 11.33
CA GLN A 847 -1.92 18.01 12.25
C GLN A 847 -0.38 18.20 12.24
N GLY A 848 0.31 17.75 11.19
CA GLY A 848 1.78 17.75 11.11
C GLY A 848 2.45 16.62 11.88
N HIS A 849 1.69 15.62 12.35
CA HIS A 849 2.21 14.48 13.11
C HIS A 849 2.24 13.22 12.24
N ILE A 850 3.41 12.91 11.69
CA ILE A 850 3.61 11.70 10.88
C ILE A 850 3.43 10.41 11.67
N SER A 851 3.66 10.44 12.99
CA SER A 851 3.56 9.26 13.86
C SER A 851 2.17 8.65 13.96
N TYR A 852 1.13 9.31 13.45
CA TYR A 852 -0.21 8.70 13.33
C TYR A 852 -0.31 7.72 12.15
N GLU A 853 0.51 7.88 11.12
CA GLU A 853 0.64 6.88 10.04
C GLU A 853 1.40 5.65 10.50
N GLU A 854 2.30 5.81 11.48
CA GLU A 854 3.00 4.70 12.09
C GLU A 854 1.97 3.89 12.89
N ASN A 855 1.49 2.76 12.39
CA ASN A 855 0.72 1.79 13.16
C ASN A 855 1.63 0.57 13.39
N PRO A 856 1.76 0.05 14.62
CA PRO A 856 2.67 -1.07 14.91
C PRO A 856 2.38 -2.33 14.07
N MET A 857 1.15 -2.47 13.56
CA MET A 857 0.73 -3.59 12.72
C MET A 857 0.86 -3.32 11.21
N ILE A 858 1.13 -2.07 10.81
CA ILE A 858 1.38 -1.65 9.42
C ILE A 858 2.86 -1.83 9.08
N GLY A 859 3.30 -3.09 9.22
CA GLY A 859 4.71 -3.46 9.18
C GLY A 859 5.21 -3.98 7.82
N GLY A 860 4.35 -4.00 6.79
CA GLY A 860 4.61 -4.59 5.47
C GLY A 860 5.48 -3.75 4.51
N ALA A 861 5.97 -2.59 4.97
CA ALA A 861 6.77 -1.64 4.20
C ALA A 861 6.05 -0.85 3.09
N GLY A 862 4.80 -0.44 3.31
CA GLY A 862 4.13 0.49 2.39
C GLY A 862 2.77 0.98 2.88
N ASP A 863 2.09 0.18 3.70
CA ASP A 863 0.72 0.45 4.11
C ASP A 863 0.58 1.84 4.75
N SER A 864 -0.53 2.48 4.41
CA SER A 864 -0.86 3.82 4.88
C SER A 864 -2.28 3.86 5.39
N LEU A 865 -2.52 4.67 6.41
CA LEU A 865 -3.85 4.92 6.92
C LEU A 865 -4.29 6.29 6.41
N TYR A 866 -4.78 6.32 5.17
CA TYR A 866 -5.04 7.51 4.36
C TYR A 866 -5.96 8.57 4.96
N PHE A 867 -6.63 8.29 6.08
CA PHE A 867 -7.41 9.29 6.80
C PHE A 867 -6.51 10.17 7.69
N TRP A 868 -5.25 9.80 7.93
CA TRP A 868 -4.25 10.66 8.55
C TRP A 868 -3.35 11.40 7.55
N TRP A 869 -3.31 11.01 6.27
CA TRP A 869 -2.61 11.78 5.25
C TRP A 869 -3.33 13.09 4.93
N VAL A 870 -2.55 14.16 4.75
CA VAL A 870 -3.04 15.49 4.34
C VAL A 870 -2.27 15.96 3.12
N LYS A 871 -2.99 16.23 2.03
CA LYS A 871 -2.47 16.83 0.81
C LYS A 871 -2.78 18.33 0.79
N GLY A 872 -1.77 19.20 0.97
CA GLY A 872 -2.03 20.64 1.15
C GLY A 872 -0.84 21.58 1.16
#